data_AF-A0A2V7A822-F1
#
_entry.id   AF-A0A2V7A822-F1
#
_cell.length_a   1.000
_cell.length_b   1.000
_cell.length_c   1.000
_cell.angle_alpha   90.00
_cell.angle_beta   90.00
_cell.angle_gamma   90.00
#
_symmetry.space_group_name_H-M   'P 1'
#
loop_
_entity.id
_entity.type
_entity.pdbx_description
1 polymer ?
#
loop_
_entity_poly.entity_id
_entity_poly.type
_entity_poly.pdbx_seq_one_letter_code
_entity_poly.pdbx_strand_id
1 'polypeptide(L)'
;MIPLPPLDPALPALGLALDGAAMREMLARSWTDARGVLAVQSCRPCYVRYKPGTSCLVQYELTMRDSSRAGCLETLAHIAMFAGDRARQVWSRRKVARLAEETERRYPHLAGIVGAYLPDLQAILQRFPMDRKLPALLQAASAVEMSRRLGEVGLVGDGFAEGSAEVVRYKPGRKALLRYQPRGPGSTVAYGKLHGDDRGALLFQMGCTLLETGFPTPRPLAYLPDLRLVVHGEGRGHRLRDLQAHPGFAGWMADVAEVLSRLHGTRDPRLRRHSLGDESKTVIAAGLGVGTLLPDFSTEVAQLAGRVAARLEEVPEAEVTVHGDFSDDQVLVSDGGPILLDFDEACLSHPLVDVGMFVADLFVNAPASTDAPETARAAFLDAYAACRPELRREFPLFEAAALLKRSASFFRRLDARWPAEAERLVRLGARRLTEFERDRAPHRSGWAALSAPLDTALPQLEILVDPVFMGVELGRSVFAEPAVVTEAAILRHKRARRCTLRYIVRVGPPETQRWERLYAKTFASGRGPTVYQVARAVSAARACGQGVRVPEPMRYLPSLKLLVLREVPGEPVAPALLAGDTTMAERIAGAIRALHSSGLDLGRRHSLEAELAPLEDRVRRLCEACPRLAAQAMQCLRLVDAGRERGSAWRWRPAHRDFYHDQVLAGDHGLSVLDFDDAAMTEPAVDVANFLGHLTLLALQNPGPASGVRAVRAAFEERYRCLDADIDPELLRFLEGATLLRLADIHLSRDCGEAVAAGLLLASGELLDAA
;
A
#
# COMPACT_ATOMS: atom_id res chain seq x y z
N MET A 1 18.22 -14.17 -24.71
CA MET A 1 17.06 -15.09 -24.74
C MET A 1 15.97 -14.48 -23.87
N ILE A 2 14.72 -14.47 -24.30
CA ILE A 2 13.61 -13.91 -23.51
C ILE A 2 13.21 -14.96 -22.46
N PRO A 3 13.19 -14.65 -21.15
CA PRO A 3 12.71 -15.59 -20.15
C PRO A 3 11.25 -15.98 -20.44
N LEU A 4 10.96 -17.27 -20.48
CA LEU A 4 9.62 -17.78 -20.76
C LEU A 4 8.74 -17.66 -19.49
N PRO A 5 7.43 -17.39 -19.65
CA PRO A 5 6.49 -17.45 -18.54
C PRO A 5 6.29 -18.92 -18.10
N PRO A 6 5.69 -19.16 -16.92
CA PRO A 6 5.27 -20.49 -16.50
C PRO A 6 4.37 -21.18 -17.53
N LEU A 7 4.38 -22.52 -17.54
CA LEU A 7 3.54 -23.31 -18.43
C LEU A 7 2.06 -22.99 -18.19
N ASP A 8 1.35 -22.59 -19.24
CA ASP A 8 -0.11 -22.44 -19.25
C ASP A 8 -0.74 -23.71 -19.87
N PRO A 9 -1.41 -24.56 -19.07
CA PRO A 9 -2.02 -25.79 -19.59
C PRO A 9 -3.09 -25.54 -20.66
N ALA A 10 -3.73 -24.37 -20.66
CA ALA A 10 -4.73 -24.01 -21.67
C ALA A 10 -4.08 -23.49 -22.96
N LEU A 11 -2.80 -23.10 -22.93
CA LEU A 11 -2.02 -22.58 -24.04
C LEU A 11 -0.64 -23.27 -24.09
N PRO A 12 -0.57 -24.60 -24.31
CA PRO A 12 0.66 -25.38 -24.18
C PRO A 12 1.76 -24.94 -25.15
N ALA A 13 1.40 -24.34 -26.28
CA ALA A 13 2.34 -23.84 -27.28
C ALA A 13 2.81 -22.39 -27.04
N LEU A 14 2.51 -21.77 -25.88
CA LEU A 14 2.90 -20.38 -25.58
C LEU A 14 4.42 -20.17 -25.65
N GLY A 15 5.20 -21.11 -25.11
CA GLY A 15 6.67 -21.04 -25.19
C GLY A 15 7.19 -21.03 -26.63
N LEU A 16 6.59 -21.87 -27.49
CA LEU A 16 6.91 -21.92 -28.92
C LEU A 16 6.60 -20.60 -29.63
N ALA A 17 5.45 -20.00 -29.32
CA ALA A 17 5.04 -18.71 -29.88
C ALA A 17 5.97 -17.55 -29.49
N LEU A 18 6.62 -17.63 -28.33
CA LEU A 18 7.57 -16.62 -27.85
C LEU A 18 9.00 -16.86 -28.32
N ASP A 19 9.29 -18.02 -28.92
CA ASP A 19 10.58 -18.33 -29.52
C ASP A 19 10.61 -17.91 -30.99
N GLY A 20 11.39 -16.86 -31.28
CA GLY A 20 11.54 -16.34 -32.63
C GLY A 20 12.17 -17.32 -33.63
N ALA A 21 13.12 -18.16 -33.19
CA ALA A 21 13.77 -19.13 -34.06
C ALA A 21 12.80 -20.27 -34.43
N ALA A 22 12.06 -20.77 -33.43
CA ALA A 22 11.08 -21.81 -33.64
C ALA A 22 9.88 -21.32 -34.46
N MET A 23 9.41 -20.08 -34.23
CA MET A 23 8.40 -19.45 -35.06
C MET A 23 8.88 -19.23 -36.49
N ARG A 24 10.14 -18.83 -36.72
CA ARG A 24 10.71 -18.73 -38.07
C ARG A 24 10.61 -20.07 -38.81
N GLU A 25 10.99 -21.17 -38.17
CA GLU A 25 10.93 -22.51 -38.78
C GLU A 25 9.50 -22.98 -39.04
N MET A 26 8.57 -22.70 -38.12
CA MET A 26 7.15 -22.98 -38.33
C MET A 26 6.56 -22.16 -39.49
N LEU A 27 6.85 -20.86 -39.53
CA LEU A 27 6.40 -19.98 -40.60
C LEU A 27 7.04 -20.37 -41.93
N ALA A 28 8.31 -20.74 -41.98
CA ALA A 28 8.96 -21.22 -43.22
C ALA A 28 8.27 -22.48 -43.79
N ARG A 29 7.80 -23.39 -42.93
CA ARG A 29 7.01 -24.58 -43.32
C ARG A 29 5.58 -24.24 -43.74
N SER A 30 4.99 -23.20 -43.15
CA SER A 30 3.57 -22.85 -43.35
C SER A 30 3.35 -21.80 -44.45
N TRP A 31 4.36 -20.97 -44.76
CA TRP A 31 4.34 -19.88 -45.75
C TRP A 31 5.07 -20.20 -47.05
N THR A 32 5.53 -21.44 -47.23
CA THR A 32 5.97 -21.93 -48.54
C THR A 32 4.75 -21.92 -49.46
N ASP A 33 4.67 -20.92 -50.35
CA ASP A 33 3.66 -20.95 -51.41
C ASP A 33 3.94 -22.15 -52.34
N ALA A 34 2.95 -22.56 -53.12
CA ALA A 34 3.10 -23.61 -54.13
C ALA A 34 4.13 -23.28 -55.24
N ARG A 35 4.87 -22.15 -55.15
CA ARG A 35 5.89 -21.69 -56.10
C ARG A 35 7.29 -21.51 -55.48
N GLY A 36 7.47 -21.71 -54.17
CA GLY A 36 8.76 -21.64 -53.47
C GLY A 36 9.44 -20.26 -53.41
N VAL A 37 8.72 -19.16 -53.63
CA VAL A 37 9.35 -17.87 -53.96
C VAL A 37 9.79 -17.05 -52.74
N LEU A 38 9.22 -17.25 -51.55
CA LEU A 38 9.46 -16.41 -50.37
C LEU A 38 9.88 -17.20 -49.13
N ALA A 39 10.98 -16.78 -48.49
CA ALA A 39 11.54 -17.42 -47.30
C ALA A 39 11.59 -16.45 -46.10
N VAL A 40 11.10 -16.88 -44.94
CA VAL A 40 11.22 -16.12 -43.67
C VAL A 40 12.67 -16.21 -43.19
N GLN A 41 13.39 -15.09 -43.23
CA GLN A 41 14.79 -15.03 -42.78
C GLN A 41 14.89 -14.84 -41.28
N SER A 42 14.07 -13.94 -40.74
CA SER A 42 14.01 -13.62 -39.32
C SER A 42 12.55 -13.53 -38.87
N CYS A 43 12.31 -13.93 -37.62
CA CYS A 43 11.04 -13.75 -36.95
C CYS A 43 11.34 -13.31 -35.52
N ARG A 44 11.15 -12.02 -35.23
CA ARG A 44 11.40 -11.45 -33.91
C ARG A 44 10.08 -11.11 -33.24
N PRO A 45 9.71 -11.78 -32.14
CA PRO A 45 8.55 -11.37 -31.37
C PRO A 45 8.84 -10.00 -30.72
N CYS A 46 7.92 -9.04 -30.87
CA CYS A 46 8.11 -7.66 -30.44
C CYS A 46 7.01 -7.17 -29.48
N TYR A 47 5.86 -7.85 -29.41
CA TYR A 47 4.79 -7.51 -28.48
C TYR A 47 3.95 -8.72 -28.10
N VAL A 48 3.56 -8.81 -26.83
CA VAL A 48 2.64 -9.85 -26.34
C VAL A 48 1.48 -9.25 -25.54
N ARG A 49 0.29 -9.80 -25.77
CA ARG A 49 -0.90 -9.59 -24.94
C ARG A 49 -1.42 -10.96 -24.50
N TYR A 50 -1.01 -11.32 -23.29
CA TYR A 50 -1.33 -12.59 -22.66
C TYR A 50 -2.49 -12.43 -21.66
N LYS A 51 -3.45 -13.36 -21.73
CA LYS A 51 -4.51 -13.56 -20.74
C LYS A 51 -4.44 -15.02 -20.29
N PRO A 52 -3.92 -15.27 -19.07
CA PRO A 52 -3.76 -16.62 -18.55
C PRO A 52 -5.02 -17.47 -18.68
N GLY A 53 -4.84 -18.74 -19.06
CA GLY A 53 -5.91 -19.72 -19.21
C GLY A 53 -6.88 -19.46 -20.36
N THR A 54 -6.70 -18.38 -21.13
CA THR A 54 -7.73 -17.90 -22.08
C THR A 54 -7.22 -17.70 -23.50
N SER A 55 -6.24 -16.80 -23.68
CA SER A 55 -5.76 -16.41 -25.01
C SER A 55 -4.44 -15.67 -24.94
N CYS A 56 -3.63 -15.78 -25.99
CA CYS A 56 -2.41 -14.99 -26.15
C CYS A 56 -2.36 -14.38 -27.56
N LEU A 57 -1.97 -13.11 -27.67
CA LEU A 57 -1.61 -12.49 -28.94
C LEU A 57 -0.13 -12.19 -28.92
N VAL A 58 0.61 -12.66 -29.93
CA VAL A 58 2.03 -12.34 -30.13
C VAL A 58 2.19 -11.66 -31.47
N GLN A 59 2.88 -10.53 -31.51
CA GLN A 59 3.23 -9.79 -32.71
C GLN A 59 4.71 -9.97 -33.02
N TYR A 60 5.03 -10.04 -34.30
CA TYR A 60 6.36 -10.30 -34.83
C TYR A 60 6.76 -9.23 -35.84
N GLU A 61 8.02 -8.84 -35.79
CA GLU A 61 8.76 -8.24 -36.91
C GLU A 61 9.36 -9.37 -37.75
N LEU A 62 9.02 -9.39 -39.03
CA LEU A 62 9.47 -10.42 -39.98
C LEU A 62 10.33 -9.77 -41.06
N THR A 63 11.49 -10.37 -41.32
CA THR A 63 12.27 -10.11 -42.55
C THR A 63 12.11 -11.31 -43.48
N MET A 64 11.63 -11.06 -44.70
CA MET A 64 11.39 -12.09 -45.69
C MET A 64 12.26 -11.85 -46.93
N ARG A 65 12.81 -12.91 -47.53
CA ARG A 65 13.52 -12.81 -48.81
C ARG A 65 12.62 -13.30 -49.92
N ASP A 66 12.45 -12.47 -50.93
CA ASP A 66 11.80 -12.83 -52.19
C ASP A 66 12.86 -13.27 -53.19
N SER A 67 12.79 -14.51 -53.68
CA SER A 67 13.74 -15.04 -54.67
C SER A 67 13.61 -14.39 -56.05
N SER A 68 12.50 -13.70 -56.32
CA SER A 68 12.25 -12.97 -57.57
C SER A 68 12.70 -11.50 -57.54
N ARG A 69 13.11 -10.97 -56.37
CA ARG A 69 13.53 -9.57 -56.19
C ARG A 69 14.86 -9.49 -55.45
N ALA A 70 15.73 -8.58 -55.88
CA ALA A 70 16.93 -8.26 -55.12
C ALA A 70 16.55 -7.43 -53.87
N GLY A 71 16.28 -8.09 -52.74
CA GLY A 71 16.01 -7.41 -51.48
C GLY A 71 15.30 -8.26 -50.43
N CYS A 72 15.27 -7.73 -49.20
CA CYS A 72 14.48 -8.28 -48.11
C CYS A 72 13.27 -7.36 -47.86
N LEU A 73 12.13 -7.98 -47.59
CA LEU A 73 10.88 -7.32 -47.25
C LEU A 73 10.69 -7.36 -45.73
N GLU A 74 10.50 -6.20 -45.12
CA GLU A 74 10.15 -6.09 -43.71
C GLU A 74 8.64 -5.97 -43.55
N THR A 75 8.05 -6.74 -42.64
CA THR A 75 6.61 -6.69 -42.39
C THR A 75 6.29 -7.06 -40.94
N LEU A 76 5.08 -6.68 -40.51
CA LEU A 76 4.53 -7.09 -39.22
C LEU A 76 3.56 -8.24 -39.42
N ALA A 77 3.61 -9.22 -38.53
CA ALA A 77 2.60 -10.26 -38.44
C ALA A 77 2.19 -10.45 -36.98
N HIS A 78 1.04 -11.06 -36.75
CA HIS A 78 0.67 -11.47 -35.41
C HIS A 78 -0.11 -12.77 -35.42
N ILE A 79 0.03 -13.54 -34.34
CA ILE A 79 -0.82 -14.69 -34.07
C ILE A 79 -1.80 -14.37 -32.94
N ALA A 80 -3.00 -14.91 -33.02
CA ALA A 80 -3.95 -14.94 -31.92
C ALA A 80 -4.23 -16.40 -31.54
N MET A 81 -3.68 -16.82 -30.40
CA MET A 81 -3.86 -18.12 -29.77
C MET A 81 -5.09 -18.12 -28.86
N PHE A 82 -5.78 -19.26 -28.79
CA PHE A 82 -6.94 -19.44 -27.92
C PHE A 82 -6.88 -20.80 -27.23
N ALA A 83 -7.46 -20.87 -26.02
CA ALA A 83 -7.73 -22.16 -25.40
C ALA A 83 -8.75 -22.95 -26.23
N GLY A 84 -8.48 -24.24 -26.45
CA GLY A 84 -9.33 -25.15 -27.24
C GLY A 84 -9.42 -24.81 -28.73
N ASP A 85 -10.49 -25.28 -29.39
CA ASP A 85 -10.65 -25.21 -30.86
C ASP A 85 -11.15 -23.84 -31.39
N ARG A 86 -11.14 -22.81 -30.54
CA ARG A 86 -11.71 -21.49 -30.87
C ARG A 86 -10.99 -20.81 -32.05
N ALA A 87 -9.68 -21.03 -32.19
CA ALA A 87 -8.92 -20.51 -33.33
C ALA A 87 -9.45 -21.04 -34.66
N ARG A 88 -9.67 -22.34 -34.77
CA ARG A 88 -10.21 -23.00 -35.97
C ARG A 88 -11.60 -22.47 -36.31
N GLN A 89 -12.47 -22.36 -35.30
CA GLN A 89 -13.83 -21.84 -35.44
C GLN A 89 -13.86 -20.37 -35.89
N VAL A 90 -12.88 -19.55 -35.48
CA VAL A 90 -12.80 -18.17 -35.92
C VAL A 90 -12.24 -18.08 -37.35
N TRP A 91 -11.27 -18.92 -37.71
CA TRP A 91 -10.70 -18.98 -39.06
C TRP A 91 -11.71 -19.45 -40.11
N SER A 92 -12.57 -20.42 -39.77
CA SER A 92 -13.59 -20.95 -40.68
C SER A 92 -14.74 -19.97 -40.98
N ARG A 93 -14.78 -18.80 -40.33
CA ARG A 93 -15.81 -17.78 -40.58
C ARG A 93 -15.61 -17.15 -41.94
N ARG A 94 -16.67 -17.13 -42.76
CA ARG A 94 -16.69 -16.49 -44.09
C ARG A 94 -16.19 -15.04 -44.09
N LYS A 95 -16.40 -14.29 -43.00
CA LYS A 95 -15.90 -12.90 -42.86
C LYS A 95 -14.36 -12.83 -42.89
N VAL A 96 -13.67 -13.81 -42.31
CA VAL A 96 -12.19 -13.86 -42.29
C VAL A 96 -11.66 -14.26 -43.65
N ALA A 97 -12.26 -15.26 -44.31
CA ALA A 97 -11.92 -15.64 -45.69
C ALA A 97 -12.07 -14.46 -46.68
N ARG A 98 -13.21 -13.75 -46.64
CA ARG A 98 -13.42 -12.55 -47.47
C ARG A 98 -12.38 -11.46 -47.23
N LEU A 99 -11.94 -11.29 -45.97
CA LEU A 99 -10.91 -10.31 -45.63
C LEU A 99 -9.54 -10.71 -46.20
N ALA A 100 -9.20 -12.00 -46.19
CA ALA A 100 -7.98 -12.50 -46.82
C ALA A 100 -8.00 -12.28 -48.34
N GLU A 101 -9.08 -12.67 -49.02
CA GLU A 101 -9.30 -12.44 -50.46
C GLU A 101 -9.22 -10.95 -50.81
N GLU A 102 -9.80 -10.08 -49.98
CA GLU A 102 -9.72 -8.63 -50.16
C GLU A 102 -8.32 -8.07 -49.95
N THR A 103 -7.57 -8.61 -48.98
CA THR A 103 -6.17 -8.20 -48.75
C THR A 103 -5.31 -8.57 -49.96
N GLU A 104 -5.43 -9.79 -50.47
CA GLU A 104 -4.70 -10.26 -51.66
C GLU A 104 -5.03 -9.42 -52.89
N ARG A 105 -6.30 -9.04 -53.07
CA ARG A 105 -6.75 -8.18 -54.17
C ARG A 105 -6.21 -6.75 -54.07
N ARG A 106 -6.25 -6.13 -52.89
CA ARG A 106 -5.83 -4.74 -52.66
C ARG A 106 -4.30 -4.59 -52.61
N TYR A 107 -3.61 -5.62 -52.17
CA TYR A 107 -2.18 -5.63 -51.98
C TYR A 107 -1.51 -6.78 -52.75
N PRO A 108 -1.58 -6.78 -54.10
CA PRO A 108 -1.05 -7.86 -54.93
C PRO A 108 0.49 -8.03 -54.82
N HIS A 109 1.17 -7.01 -54.29
CA HIS A 109 2.60 -7.04 -54.00
C HIS A 109 2.94 -7.78 -52.69
N LEU A 110 1.97 -8.06 -51.82
CA LEU A 110 2.16 -8.90 -50.65
C LEU A 110 2.22 -10.37 -51.12
N ALA A 111 3.39 -10.79 -51.58
CA ALA A 111 3.60 -12.17 -51.96
C ALA A 111 3.52 -13.12 -50.73
N GLY A 112 2.93 -14.30 -50.91
CA GLY A 112 2.74 -15.31 -49.84
C GLY A 112 1.40 -15.18 -49.10
N ILE A 113 1.29 -15.90 -47.98
CA ILE A 113 0.06 -16.03 -47.21
C ILE A 113 -0.19 -14.77 -46.34
N VAL A 114 -1.37 -14.16 -46.47
CA VAL A 114 -1.80 -13.00 -45.66
C VAL A 114 -2.46 -13.41 -44.33
N GLY A 115 -2.99 -14.62 -44.24
CA GLY A 115 -3.47 -15.21 -42.99
C GLY A 115 -3.61 -16.74 -43.07
N ALA A 116 -3.46 -17.41 -41.93
CA ALA A 116 -3.59 -18.87 -41.83
C ALA A 116 -4.09 -19.32 -40.46
N TYR A 117 -4.66 -20.52 -40.39
CA TYR A 117 -4.81 -21.27 -39.14
C TYR A 117 -3.58 -22.14 -38.93
N LEU A 118 -3.00 -22.08 -37.73
CA LEU A 118 -1.84 -22.86 -37.29
C LEU A 118 -2.31 -23.89 -36.26
N PRO A 119 -2.52 -25.16 -36.66
CA PRO A 119 -3.07 -26.20 -35.77
C PRO A 119 -2.18 -26.47 -34.55
N ASP A 120 -0.87 -26.53 -34.75
CA ASP A 120 0.12 -26.82 -33.70
C ASP A 120 0.13 -25.76 -32.59
N LEU A 121 -0.29 -24.53 -32.91
CA LEU A 121 -0.39 -23.43 -31.95
C LEU A 121 -1.81 -23.16 -31.47
N GLN A 122 -2.82 -23.81 -32.06
CA GLN A 122 -4.23 -23.39 -31.94
C GLN A 122 -4.37 -21.86 -32.12
N ALA A 123 -3.81 -21.36 -33.24
CA ALA A 123 -3.68 -19.92 -33.46
C ALA A 123 -4.11 -19.48 -34.87
N ILE A 124 -4.49 -18.21 -34.99
CA ILE A 124 -4.70 -17.54 -36.28
C ILE A 124 -3.56 -16.58 -36.53
N LEU A 125 -2.83 -16.80 -37.61
CA LEU A 125 -1.82 -15.90 -38.15
C LEU A 125 -2.45 -14.86 -39.07
N GLN A 126 -2.07 -13.60 -38.93
CA GLN A 126 -2.48 -12.50 -39.79
C GLN A 126 -1.28 -11.58 -40.05
N ARG A 127 -0.99 -11.31 -41.31
CA ARG A 127 0.09 -10.41 -41.75
C ARG A 127 -0.48 -9.04 -42.06
N PHE A 128 0.20 -7.99 -41.59
CA PHE A 128 -0.18 -6.61 -41.86
C PHE A 128 -0.31 -6.37 -43.38
N PRO A 129 -1.36 -5.68 -43.86
CA PRO A 129 -2.40 -4.95 -43.09
C PRO A 129 -3.65 -5.77 -42.75
N MET A 130 -3.67 -7.09 -42.97
CA MET A 130 -4.81 -7.94 -42.61
C MET A 130 -5.01 -7.99 -41.09
N ASP A 131 -6.16 -7.55 -40.63
CA ASP A 131 -6.57 -7.66 -39.22
C ASP A 131 -8.09 -7.82 -39.13
N ARG A 132 -8.54 -9.01 -38.74
CA ARG A 132 -9.99 -9.34 -38.62
C ARG A 132 -10.77 -8.44 -37.66
N LYS A 133 -10.08 -7.79 -36.71
CA LYS A 133 -10.69 -6.86 -35.75
C LYS A 133 -10.56 -5.41 -36.18
N LEU A 134 -9.73 -5.11 -37.18
CA LEU A 134 -9.55 -3.80 -37.78
C LEU A 134 -9.67 -3.90 -39.33
N PRO A 135 -10.82 -4.31 -39.89
CA PRO A 135 -10.96 -4.53 -41.32
C PRO A 135 -10.68 -3.25 -42.15
N ALA A 136 -11.01 -2.07 -41.60
CA ALA A 136 -10.71 -0.78 -42.22
C ALA A 136 -9.20 -0.48 -42.33
N LEU A 137 -8.32 -1.26 -41.69
CA LEU A 137 -6.87 -1.14 -41.82
C LEU A 137 -6.39 -1.38 -43.25
N LEU A 138 -7.09 -2.23 -44.02
CA LEU A 138 -6.79 -2.46 -45.43
C LEU A 138 -6.97 -1.19 -46.28
N GLN A 139 -7.85 -0.28 -45.87
CA GLN A 139 -8.02 0.99 -46.56
C GLN A 139 -7.12 2.06 -45.95
N ALA A 140 -7.03 2.12 -44.61
CA ALA A 140 -6.22 3.10 -43.91
C ALA A 140 -4.72 2.97 -44.20
N ALA A 141 -4.21 1.76 -44.44
CA ALA A 141 -2.81 1.54 -44.80
C ALA A 141 -2.51 1.78 -46.29
N SER A 142 -3.53 2.05 -47.12
CA SER A 142 -3.35 2.33 -48.55
C SER A 142 -3.12 3.82 -48.76
N ALA A 143 -1.89 4.18 -49.18
CA ALA A 143 -1.55 5.58 -49.45
C ALA A 143 -2.45 6.19 -50.53
N VAL A 144 -2.78 5.42 -51.57
CA VAL A 144 -3.66 5.85 -52.68
C VAL A 144 -5.08 6.15 -52.18
N GLU A 145 -5.68 5.22 -51.43
CA GLU A 145 -7.04 5.39 -50.94
C GLU A 145 -7.12 6.51 -49.89
N MET A 146 -6.12 6.61 -49.01
CA MET A 146 -6.08 7.65 -48.00
C MET A 146 -5.80 9.03 -48.56
N SER A 147 -4.97 9.18 -49.60
CA SER A 147 -4.82 10.46 -50.31
C SER A 147 -6.18 10.96 -50.82
N ARG A 148 -6.97 10.09 -51.45
CA ARG A 148 -8.33 10.42 -51.92
C ARG A 148 -9.25 10.83 -50.76
N ARG A 149 -9.30 10.02 -49.68
CA ARG A 149 -10.15 10.30 -48.51
C ARG A 149 -9.77 11.60 -47.79
N LEU A 150 -8.49 11.89 -47.66
CA LEU A 150 -8.01 13.13 -47.03
C LEU A 150 -8.29 14.37 -47.90
N GLY A 151 -8.36 14.19 -49.22
CA GLY A 151 -8.85 15.22 -50.15
C GLY A 151 -10.32 15.56 -49.96
N GLU A 152 -11.18 14.54 -49.79
CA GLU A 152 -12.62 14.74 -49.56
C GLU A 152 -12.91 15.59 -48.31
N VAL A 153 -12.01 15.59 -47.33
CA VAL A 153 -12.10 16.39 -46.10
C VAL A 153 -11.24 17.66 -46.12
N GLY A 154 -10.70 18.04 -47.28
CA GLY A 154 -10.00 19.31 -47.50
C GLY A 154 -8.60 19.39 -46.87
N LEU A 155 -7.96 18.26 -46.58
CA LEU A 155 -6.62 18.22 -45.95
C LEU A 155 -5.46 18.18 -46.96
N VAL A 156 -5.78 18.14 -48.24
CA VAL A 156 -4.83 18.18 -49.35
C VAL A 156 -5.40 19.09 -50.44
N GLY A 157 -4.57 19.94 -51.05
CA GLY A 157 -4.98 20.89 -52.11
C GLY A 157 -5.30 20.22 -53.45
N ASP A 158 -5.85 20.99 -54.39
CA ASP A 158 -6.20 20.53 -55.73
C ASP A 158 -4.94 20.11 -56.53
N GLY A 159 -4.94 18.89 -57.08
CA GLY A 159 -3.85 18.32 -57.88
C GLY A 159 -2.96 17.35 -57.08
N PHE A 160 -3.36 16.08 -57.01
CA PHE A 160 -2.71 15.06 -56.18
C PHE A 160 -1.54 14.36 -56.88
N ALA A 161 -0.43 14.20 -56.16
CA ALA A 161 0.50 13.07 -56.36
C ALA A 161 0.33 12.08 -55.19
N GLU A 162 0.56 10.78 -55.44
CA GLU A 162 0.46 9.74 -54.40
C GLU A 162 1.35 10.09 -53.19
N GLY A 163 0.75 10.21 -52.01
CA GLY A 163 1.47 10.39 -50.75
C GLY A 163 2.11 9.10 -50.25
N SER A 164 2.66 9.13 -49.03
CA SER A 164 3.01 7.92 -48.29
C SER A 164 2.06 7.69 -47.11
N ALA A 165 1.84 6.42 -46.77
CA ALA A 165 1.18 6.00 -45.55
C ALA A 165 2.15 5.11 -44.76
N GLU A 166 2.61 5.60 -43.62
CA GLU A 166 3.60 4.93 -42.78
C GLU A 166 2.95 4.46 -41.48
N VAL A 167 3.26 3.23 -41.05
CA VAL A 167 2.77 2.72 -39.76
C VAL A 167 3.65 3.27 -38.64
N VAL A 168 3.11 4.17 -37.84
CA VAL A 168 3.81 4.72 -36.66
C VAL A 168 3.69 3.76 -35.47
N ARG A 169 2.49 3.22 -35.25
CA ARG A 169 2.23 2.28 -34.15
C ARG A 169 1.08 1.35 -34.49
N TYR A 170 1.28 0.05 -34.39
CA TYR A 170 0.23 -0.94 -34.62
C TYR A 170 0.04 -1.83 -33.40
N LYS A 171 -1.16 -1.82 -32.80
CA LYS A 171 -1.58 -2.70 -31.70
C LYS A 171 -2.67 -3.65 -32.23
N PRO A 172 -2.32 -4.89 -32.64
CA PRO A 172 -3.23 -5.80 -33.32
C PRO A 172 -4.59 -5.99 -32.64
N GLY A 173 -5.64 -5.84 -33.45
CA GLY A 173 -7.04 -5.93 -33.06
C GLY A 173 -7.51 -4.91 -32.03
N ARG A 174 -6.79 -3.79 -31.86
CA ARG A 174 -7.20 -2.64 -31.03
C ARG A 174 -7.13 -1.33 -31.78
N LYS A 175 -5.93 -0.93 -32.22
CA LYS A 175 -5.70 0.37 -32.86
C LYS A 175 -4.47 0.37 -33.77
N ALA A 176 -4.48 1.25 -34.75
CA ALA A 176 -3.33 1.55 -35.61
C ALA A 176 -3.18 3.08 -35.74
N LEU A 177 -1.96 3.58 -35.61
CA LEU A 177 -1.58 4.97 -35.87
C LEU A 177 -0.76 4.99 -37.15
N LEU A 178 -1.25 5.74 -38.13
CA LEU A 178 -0.67 5.87 -39.45
C LEU A 178 -0.29 7.34 -39.68
N ARG A 179 0.90 7.59 -40.21
CA ARG A 179 1.34 8.91 -40.66
C ARG A 179 1.13 9.01 -42.15
N TYR A 180 0.39 10.02 -42.56
CA TYR A 180 0.14 10.35 -43.95
C TYR A 180 0.96 11.56 -44.32
N GLN A 181 1.77 11.43 -45.37
CA GLN A 181 2.50 12.53 -45.96
C GLN A 181 2.02 12.69 -47.42
N PRO A 182 0.99 13.52 -47.64
CA PRO A 182 0.52 13.82 -48.99
C PRO A 182 1.61 14.55 -49.79
N ARG A 183 1.64 14.34 -51.11
CA ARG A 183 2.52 15.11 -52.01
C ARG A 183 1.71 16.22 -52.69
N GLY A 184 2.07 17.48 -52.46
CA GLY A 184 1.49 18.64 -53.15
C GLY A 184 1.72 19.97 -52.43
N PRO A 185 1.51 21.13 -53.08
CA PRO A 185 1.58 22.44 -52.43
C PRO A 185 0.52 22.57 -51.33
N GLY A 186 0.90 23.03 -50.13
CA GLY A 186 -0.02 23.19 -48.99
C GLY A 186 -0.42 21.89 -48.28
N SER A 187 0.15 20.74 -48.65
CA SER A 187 -0.09 19.47 -47.96
C SER A 187 0.41 19.52 -46.51
N THR A 188 -0.46 19.17 -45.56
CA THR A 188 -0.09 19.06 -44.14
C THR A 188 0.10 17.59 -43.78
N VAL A 189 1.16 17.27 -43.01
CA VAL A 189 1.33 15.93 -42.44
C VAL A 189 0.17 15.64 -41.49
N ALA A 190 -0.46 14.49 -41.67
CA ALA A 190 -1.61 14.08 -40.89
C ALA A 190 -1.37 12.72 -40.22
N TYR A 191 -1.90 12.54 -39.03
CA TYR A 191 -1.86 11.29 -38.30
C TYR A 191 -3.27 10.70 -38.19
N GLY A 192 -3.49 9.55 -38.81
CA GLY A 192 -4.73 8.79 -38.74
C GLY A 192 -4.68 7.74 -37.66
N LYS A 193 -5.63 7.80 -36.73
CA LYS A 193 -5.77 6.84 -35.65
C LYS A 193 -7.02 6.00 -35.85
N LEU A 194 -6.80 4.72 -36.13
CA LEU A 194 -7.84 3.74 -36.41
C LEU A 194 -8.27 3.04 -35.12
N HIS A 195 -9.58 2.92 -34.89
CA HIS A 195 -10.14 2.25 -33.73
C HIS A 195 -10.95 1.00 -34.11
N GLY A 196 -10.94 -0.02 -33.25
CA GLY A 196 -11.76 -1.22 -33.42
C GLY A 196 -13.24 -1.05 -33.08
N ASP A 197 -13.62 0.09 -32.49
CA ASP A 197 -14.96 0.44 -32.04
C ASP A 197 -15.31 1.90 -32.42
N ASP A 198 -16.52 2.33 -32.10
CA ASP A 198 -17.06 3.64 -32.52
C ASP A 198 -16.64 4.79 -31.57
N ARG A 199 -15.63 4.59 -30.71
CA ARG A 199 -15.19 5.61 -29.74
C ARG A 199 -14.57 6.86 -30.38
N GLY A 200 -14.11 6.74 -31.63
CA GLY A 200 -13.40 7.80 -32.35
C GLY A 200 -14.21 9.09 -32.51
N ALA A 201 -15.54 8.99 -32.64
CA ALA A 201 -16.41 10.15 -32.76
C ALA A 201 -16.34 11.05 -31.50
N LEU A 202 -16.41 10.41 -30.32
CA LEU A 202 -16.31 11.11 -29.04
C LEU A 202 -14.93 11.74 -28.84
N LEU A 203 -13.87 10.99 -29.15
CA LEU A 203 -12.48 11.47 -29.03
C LEU A 203 -12.22 12.68 -29.95
N PHE A 204 -12.75 12.66 -31.17
CA PHE A 204 -12.67 13.80 -32.08
C PHE A 204 -13.37 15.04 -31.50
N GLN A 205 -14.61 14.89 -31.02
CA GLN A 205 -15.35 16.00 -30.41
C GLN A 205 -14.64 16.57 -29.18
N MET A 206 -14.13 15.71 -28.30
CA MET A 206 -13.38 16.12 -27.12
C MET A 206 -12.11 16.87 -27.53
N GLY A 207 -11.36 16.38 -28.52
CA GLY A 207 -10.19 17.08 -29.06
C GLY A 207 -10.53 18.47 -29.58
N CYS A 208 -11.69 18.64 -30.25
CA CYS A 208 -12.14 19.95 -30.71
C CYS A 208 -12.44 20.88 -29.52
N THR A 209 -13.16 20.40 -28.51
CA THR A 209 -13.45 21.16 -27.29
C THR A 209 -12.18 21.57 -26.55
N LEU A 210 -11.21 20.66 -26.40
CA LEU A 210 -9.92 20.98 -25.78
C LEU A 210 -9.21 22.09 -26.57
N LEU A 211 -9.16 21.98 -27.89
CA LEU A 211 -8.51 22.98 -28.74
C LEU A 211 -9.19 24.37 -28.63
N GLU A 212 -10.53 24.41 -28.59
CA GLU A 212 -11.31 25.66 -28.41
C GLU A 212 -11.00 26.35 -27.08
N THR A 213 -10.69 25.59 -26.03
CA THR A 213 -10.27 26.14 -24.72
C THR A 213 -8.79 26.54 -24.66
N GLY A 214 -8.06 26.44 -25.78
CA GLY A 214 -6.63 26.72 -25.83
C GLY A 214 -5.77 25.66 -25.12
N PHE A 215 -6.30 24.44 -24.94
CA PHE A 215 -5.53 23.32 -24.40
C PHE A 215 -4.48 22.85 -25.42
N PRO A 216 -3.23 22.60 -25.02
CA PRO A 216 -2.17 22.20 -25.94
C PRO A 216 -2.32 20.72 -26.35
N THR A 217 -3.01 20.50 -27.45
CA THR A 217 -3.19 19.18 -28.11
C THR A 217 -3.05 19.35 -29.62
N PRO A 218 -2.63 18.33 -30.40
CA PRO A 218 -2.63 18.41 -31.85
C PRO A 218 -4.04 18.68 -32.38
N ARG A 219 -4.12 19.50 -33.43
CA ARG A 219 -5.39 19.91 -34.04
C ARG A 219 -6.14 18.67 -34.57
N PRO A 220 -7.36 18.37 -34.08
CA PRO A 220 -8.23 17.41 -34.73
C PRO A 220 -8.66 17.96 -36.09
N LEU A 221 -8.49 17.16 -37.14
CA LEU A 221 -8.74 17.56 -38.52
C LEU A 221 -10.05 16.97 -39.06
N ALA A 222 -10.27 15.67 -38.86
CA ALA A 222 -11.48 15.00 -39.31
C ALA A 222 -11.76 13.71 -38.51
N TYR A 223 -13.01 13.26 -38.54
CA TYR A 223 -13.40 11.89 -38.18
C TYR A 223 -14.06 11.23 -39.39
N LEU A 224 -13.56 10.07 -39.80
CA LEU A 224 -14.10 9.26 -40.91
C LEU A 224 -14.87 8.06 -40.32
N PRO A 225 -16.21 8.10 -40.23
CA PRO A 225 -16.99 7.08 -39.51
C PRO A 225 -16.94 5.70 -40.15
N ASP A 226 -16.89 5.63 -41.49
CA ASP A 226 -16.79 4.37 -42.25
C ASP A 226 -15.50 3.61 -41.95
N LEU A 227 -14.42 4.35 -41.66
CA LEU A 227 -13.13 3.80 -41.27
C LEU A 227 -12.93 3.69 -39.76
N ARG A 228 -13.75 4.38 -38.95
CA ARG A 228 -13.49 4.61 -37.51
C ARG A 228 -12.11 5.23 -37.29
N LEU A 229 -11.77 6.21 -38.13
CA LEU A 229 -10.46 6.86 -38.19
C LEU A 229 -10.57 8.31 -37.71
N VAL A 230 -9.82 8.67 -36.67
CA VAL A 230 -9.65 10.08 -36.25
C VAL A 230 -8.35 10.61 -36.84
N VAL A 231 -8.43 11.74 -37.55
CA VAL A 231 -7.29 12.38 -38.21
C VAL A 231 -6.87 13.62 -37.43
N HIS A 232 -5.58 13.72 -37.10
CA HIS A 232 -4.98 14.85 -36.40
C HIS A 232 -3.88 15.48 -37.25
N GLY A 233 -3.64 16.78 -37.05
CA GLY A 233 -2.46 17.45 -37.57
C GLY A 233 -1.21 17.03 -36.81
N GLU A 234 -0.04 17.31 -37.38
CA GLU A 234 1.24 17.09 -36.71
C GLU A 234 1.39 18.02 -35.49
N GLY A 235 1.69 17.43 -34.33
CA GLY A 235 2.12 18.16 -33.15
C GLY A 235 3.60 18.52 -33.26
N ARG A 236 3.96 19.77 -32.96
CA ARG A 236 5.35 20.22 -32.98
C ARG A 236 6.06 19.83 -31.68
N GLY A 237 7.30 19.36 -31.79
CA GLY A 237 8.16 19.06 -30.64
C GLY A 237 8.76 17.66 -30.68
N HIS A 238 9.52 17.34 -29.64
CA HIS A 238 10.17 16.05 -29.44
C HIS A 238 9.43 15.26 -28.36
N ARG A 239 9.34 13.93 -28.49
CA ARG A 239 8.72 13.10 -27.45
C ARG A 239 9.54 13.19 -26.17
N LEU A 240 8.86 13.47 -25.06
CA LEU A 240 9.51 13.60 -23.75
C LEU A 240 10.28 12.32 -23.37
N ARG A 241 9.73 11.14 -23.69
CA ARG A 241 10.44 9.85 -23.52
C ARG A 241 11.82 9.81 -24.17
N ASP A 242 11.98 10.39 -25.36
CA ASP A 242 13.25 10.33 -26.09
C ASP A 242 14.31 11.27 -25.49
N LEU A 243 13.91 12.12 -24.54
CA LEU A 243 14.74 13.14 -23.90
C LEU A 243 15.08 12.82 -22.45
N GLN A 244 14.82 11.60 -21.95
CA GLN A 244 15.13 11.22 -20.57
C GLN A 244 16.61 11.41 -20.19
N ALA A 245 17.53 11.24 -21.15
CA ALA A 245 18.96 11.44 -20.94
C ALA A 245 19.41 12.92 -21.08
N HIS A 246 18.50 13.82 -21.46
CA HIS A 246 18.81 15.23 -21.66
C HIS A 246 18.98 15.95 -20.31
N PRO A 247 20.01 16.80 -20.10
CA PRO A 247 20.22 17.50 -18.83
C PRO A 247 19.03 18.38 -18.39
N GLY A 248 18.27 18.90 -19.36
CA GLY A 248 17.07 19.69 -19.13
C GLY A 248 15.80 18.89 -18.83
N PHE A 249 15.85 17.56 -18.76
CA PHE A 249 14.67 16.70 -18.64
C PHE A 249 13.79 17.05 -17.43
N ALA A 250 14.40 17.21 -16.25
CA ALA A 250 13.69 17.58 -15.04
C ALA A 250 13.05 18.99 -15.12
N GLY A 251 13.60 19.89 -15.95
CA GLY A 251 13.08 21.24 -16.14
C GLY A 251 11.69 21.27 -16.78
N TRP A 252 11.39 20.33 -17.68
CA TRP A 252 10.07 20.24 -18.32
C TRP A 252 8.97 19.68 -17.40
N MET A 253 9.33 19.07 -16.26
CA MET A 253 8.35 18.43 -15.38
C MET A 253 7.32 19.41 -14.82
N ALA A 254 7.73 20.67 -14.57
CA ALA A 254 6.84 21.71 -14.11
C ALA A 254 5.75 22.03 -15.16
N ASP A 255 6.16 22.25 -16.41
CA ASP A 255 5.24 22.57 -17.50
C ASP A 255 4.28 21.39 -17.78
N VAL A 256 4.77 20.15 -17.69
CA VAL A 256 3.94 18.95 -17.90
C VAL A 256 2.92 18.80 -16.78
N ALA A 257 3.31 19.04 -15.52
CA ALA A 257 2.40 19.03 -14.39
C ALA A 257 1.32 20.11 -14.50
N GLU A 258 1.69 21.32 -14.94
CA GLU A 258 0.76 22.43 -15.15
C GLU A 258 -0.27 22.10 -16.25
N VAL A 259 0.18 21.62 -17.40
CA VAL A 259 -0.72 21.24 -18.51
C VAL A 259 -1.64 20.08 -18.11
N LEU A 260 -1.13 19.09 -17.36
CA LEU A 260 -1.97 18.02 -16.84
C LEU A 260 -3.01 18.55 -15.84
N SER A 261 -2.63 19.47 -14.95
CA SER A 261 -3.56 20.10 -14.00
C SER A 261 -4.67 20.89 -14.71
N ARG A 262 -4.34 21.56 -15.83
CA ARG A 262 -5.33 22.22 -16.71
C ARG A 262 -6.35 21.23 -17.26
N LEU A 263 -5.93 20.04 -17.70
CA LEU A 263 -6.85 18.99 -18.16
C LEU A 263 -7.80 18.57 -17.03
N HIS A 264 -7.25 18.33 -15.84
CA HIS A 264 -8.01 17.97 -14.65
C HIS A 264 -8.94 19.10 -14.17
N GLY A 265 -8.74 20.34 -14.64
CA GLY A 265 -9.67 21.46 -14.41
C GLY A 265 -10.94 21.39 -15.27
N THR A 266 -10.99 20.49 -16.23
CA THR A 266 -12.15 20.27 -17.12
C THR A 266 -13.00 19.09 -16.65
N ARG A 267 -14.24 19.05 -17.13
CA ARG A 267 -15.16 17.92 -16.92
C ARG A 267 -16.04 17.72 -18.15
N ASP A 268 -15.76 16.69 -18.94
CA ASP A 268 -16.61 16.30 -20.07
C ASP A 268 -17.59 15.18 -19.65
N PRO A 269 -18.90 15.46 -19.51
CA PRO A 269 -19.88 14.50 -19.03
C PRO A 269 -20.16 13.36 -20.01
N ARG A 270 -19.69 13.45 -21.27
CA ARG A 270 -19.84 12.40 -22.28
C ARG A 270 -18.87 11.24 -22.06
N LEU A 271 -17.80 11.47 -21.29
CA LEU A 271 -16.78 10.47 -20.99
C LEU A 271 -17.33 9.39 -20.04
N ARG A 272 -16.83 8.16 -20.22
CA ARG A 272 -17.13 7.05 -19.31
C ARG A 272 -16.63 7.38 -17.91
N ARG A 273 -17.34 6.94 -16.88
CA ARG A 273 -16.87 7.04 -15.49
C ARG A 273 -16.00 5.84 -15.15
N HIS A 274 -14.96 6.07 -14.37
CA HIS A 274 -14.07 5.07 -13.82
C HIS A 274 -13.83 5.40 -12.35
N SER A 275 -14.47 4.64 -11.46
CA SER A 275 -14.42 4.87 -10.02
C SER A 275 -13.10 4.39 -9.41
N LEU A 276 -12.80 4.82 -8.18
CA LEU A 276 -11.68 4.24 -7.43
C LEU A 276 -11.89 2.75 -7.13
N GLY A 277 -13.14 2.30 -6.98
CA GLY A 277 -13.46 0.87 -6.90
C GLY A 277 -13.14 0.10 -8.19
N ASP A 278 -13.29 0.73 -9.37
CA ASP A 278 -12.86 0.13 -10.64
C ASP A 278 -11.33 0.16 -10.77
N GLU A 279 -10.68 1.23 -10.33
CA GLU A 279 -9.22 1.32 -10.27
C GLU A 279 -8.64 0.22 -9.36
N SER A 280 -9.21 0.01 -8.18
CA SER A 280 -8.88 -1.10 -7.26
C SER A 280 -8.94 -2.46 -7.95
N LYS A 281 -10.01 -2.74 -8.72
CA LYS A 281 -10.10 -3.98 -9.52
C LYS A 281 -8.98 -4.08 -10.56
N THR A 282 -8.59 -2.98 -11.19
CA THR A 282 -7.48 -2.99 -12.17
C THR A 282 -6.13 -3.26 -11.50
N VAL A 283 -5.91 -2.73 -10.29
CA VAL A 283 -4.70 -2.99 -9.49
C VAL A 283 -4.64 -4.45 -9.06
N ILE A 284 -5.74 -5.02 -8.56
CA ILE A 284 -5.83 -6.46 -8.23
C ILE A 284 -5.55 -7.31 -9.47
N ALA A 285 -6.18 -7.00 -10.60
CA ALA A 285 -5.96 -7.72 -11.85
C ALA A 285 -4.50 -7.62 -12.33
N ALA A 286 -3.85 -6.46 -12.16
CA ALA A 286 -2.44 -6.30 -12.46
C ALA A 286 -1.56 -7.17 -11.54
N GLY A 287 -1.83 -7.16 -10.24
CA GLY A 287 -1.11 -8.00 -9.27
C GLY A 287 -1.24 -9.49 -9.56
N LEU A 288 -2.46 -9.98 -9.82
CA LEU A 288 -2.69 -11.37 -10.22
C LEU A 288 -1.97 -11.72 -11.53
N GLY A 289 -1.99 -10.79 -12.50
CA GLY A 289 -1.28 -10.97 -13.77
C GLY A 289 0.23 -11.14 -13.59
N VAL A 290 0.84 -10.35 -12.71
CA VAL A 290 2.27 -10.44 -12.38
C VAL A 290 2.56 -11.71 -11.58
N GLY A 291 1.75 -12.04 -10.57
CA GLY A 291 1.89 -13.28 -9.80
C GLY A 291 1.75 -14.54 -10.67
N THR A 292 0.97 -14.48 -11.74
CA THR A 292 0.88 -15.57 -12.73
C THR A 292 2.16 -15.69 -13.56
N LEU A 293 2.84 -14.57 -13.84
CA LEU A 293 4.11 -14.56 -14.57
C LEU A 293 5.30 -14.92 -13.66
N LEU A 294 5.23 -14.61 -12.38
CA LEU A 294 6.27 -14.84 -11.36
C LEU A 294 5.67 -15.59 -10.15
N PRO A 295 5.51 -16.92 -10.22
CA PRO A 295 4.82 -17.70 -9.19
C PRO A 295 5.43 -17.57 -7.79
N ASP A 296 6.75 -17.54 -7.69
CA ASP A 296 7.47 -17.40 -6.42
C ASP A 296 7.22 -16.04 -5.75
N PHE A 297 6.78 -15.04 -6.52
CA PHE A 297 6.51 -13.68 -6.08
C PHE A 297 5.00 -13.39 -5.96
N SER A 298 4.15 -14.40 -6.21
CA SER A 298 2.70 -14.25 -6.31
C SER A 298 2.05 -13.77 -5.01
N THR A 299 2.45 -14.33 -3.86
CA THR A 299 1.93 -13.95 -2.56
C THR A 299 2.25 -12.50 -2.22
N GLU A 300 3.51 -12.08 -2.39
CA GLU A 300 3.94 -10.71 -2.10
C GLU A 300 3.21 -9.67 -2.97
N VAL A 301 3.09 -9.95 -4.27
CA VAL A 301 2.38 -9.08 -5.21
C VAL A 301 0.89 -9.01 -4.88
N ALA A 302 0.25 -10.15 -4.55
CA ALA A 302 -1.17 -10.19 -4.22
C ALA A 302 -1.47 -9.42 -2.92
N GLN A 303 -0.61 -9.56 -1.90
CA GLN A 303 -0.72 -8.78 -0.66
C GLN A 303 -0.57 -7.28 -0.92
N LEU A 304 0.44 -6.88 -1.72
CA LEU A 304 0.62 -5.48 -2.07
C LEU A 304 -0.59 -4.92 -2.83
N ALA A 305 -1.07 -5.64 -3.86
CA ALA A 305 -2.22 -5.23 -4.64
C ALA A 305 -3.49 -5.12 -3.77
N GLY A 306 -3.71 -6.07 -2.85
CA GLY A 306 -4.80 -6.04 -1.87
C GLY A 306 -4.76 -4.80 -0.98
N ARG A 307 -3.58 -4.47 -0.44
CA ARG A 307 -3.40 -3.29 0.40
C ARG A 307 -3.58 -1.98 -0.37
N VAL A 308 -3.01 -1.86 -1.58
CA VAL A 308 -3.20 -0.68 -2.44
C VAL A 308 -4.69 -0.50 -2.77
N ALA A 309 -5.39 -1.57 -3.17
CA ALA A 309 -6.81 -1.53 -3.49
C ALA A 309 -7.67 -1.09 -2.30
N ALA A 310 -7.42 -1.64 -1.11
CA ALA A 310 -8.11 -1.23 0.11
C ALA A 310 -7.92 0.27 0.42
N ARG A 311 -6.69 0.79 0.27
CA ARG A 311 -6.40 2.22 0.49
C ARG A 311 -7.00 3.12 -0.58
N LEU A 312 -7.10 2.67 -1.83
CA LEU A 312 -7.76 3.45 -2.89
C LEU A 312 -9.25 3.64 -2.59
N GLU A 313 -9.93 2.64 -2.03
CA GLU A 313 -11.35 2.73 -1.66
C GLU A 313 -11.62 3.66 -0.45
N GLU A 314 -10.59 4.02 0.32
CA GLU A 314 -10.67 4.98 1.42
C GLU A 314 -10.53 6.45 0.96
N VAL A 315 -10.03 6.67 -0.27
CA VAL A 315 -9.83 8.01 -0.82
C VAL A 315 -11.17 8.57 -1.32
N PRO A 316 -11.52 9.84 -1.00
CA PRO A 316 -12.71 10.47 -1.53
C PRO A 316 -12.72 10.48 -3.06
N GLU A 317 -13.87 10.14 -3.64
CA GLU A 317 -14.05 10.18 -5.09
C GLU A 317 -13.93 11.62 -5.64
N ALA A 318 -13.34 11.73 -6.82
CA ALA A 318 -13.30 12.96 -7.60
C ALA A 318 -13.59 12.63 -9.06
N GLU A 319 -14.47 13.40 -9.71
CA GLU A 319 -14.83 13.20 -11.11
C GLU A 319 -14.35 14.38 -11.97
N VAL A 320 -13.10 14.31 -12.43
CA VAL A 320 -12.55 15.24 -13.42
C VAL A 320 -12.21 14.51 -14.72
N THR A 321 -12.07 15.24 -15.82
CA THR A 321 -11.50 14.65 -17.04
C THR A 321 -10.07 14.24 -16.78
N VAL A 322 -9.78 12.95 -16.86
CA VAL A 322 -8.43 12.40 -16.84
C VAL A 322 -8.09 11.84 -18.23
N HIS A 323 -6.80 11.80 -18.54
CA HIS A 323 -6.21 11.16 -19.71
C HIS A 323 -6.39 9.63 -19.69
N GLY A 324 -6.18 8.99 -18.53
CA GLY A 324 -6.48 7.59 -18.26
C GLY A 324 -5.36 6.58 -18.58
N ASP A 325 -4.31 6.95 -19.32
CA ASP A 325 -3.10 6.15 -19.53
C ASP A 325 -1.87 7.06 -19.69
N PHE A 326 -1.78 8.13 -18.89
CA PHE A 326 -0.79 9.19 -19.08
C PHE A 326 0.65 8.71 -18.91
N SER A 327 1.49 8.92 -19.93
CA SER A 327 2.90 8.50 -19.97
C SER A 327 3.79 9.47 -20.76
N ASP A 328 5.11 9.35 -20.60
CA ASP A 328 6.10 10.24 -21.22
C ASP A 328 6.18 10.16 -22.76
N ASP A 329 5.69 9.09 -23.40
CA ASP A 329 5.56 9.01 -24.87
C ASP A 329 4.36 9.78 -25.43
N GLN A 330 3.49 10.25 -24.56
CA GLN A 330 2.29 11.00 -24.93
C GLN A 330 2.47 12.51 -24.72
N VAL A 331 3.70 12.94 -24.42
CA VAL A 331 4.05 14.35 -24.27
C VAL A 331 5.06 14.73 -25.34
N LEU A 332 4.76 15.77 -26.11
CA LEU A 332 5.75 16.45 -26.95
C LEU A 332 6.20 17.72 -26.24
N VAL A 333 7.50 17.97 -26.19
CA VAL A 333 8.08 19.20 -25.65
C VAL A 333 8.74 20.02 -26.76
N SER A 334 8.56 21.34 -26.68
CA SER A 334 9.12 22.34 -27.60
C SER A 334 9.28 23.68 -26.88
N ASP A 335 9.85 24.69 -27.54
CA ASP A 335 9.92 26.05 -27.00
C ASP A 335 8.53 26.66 -26.70
N GLY A 336 7.47 26.14 -27.33
CA GLY A 336 6.08 26.53 -27.08
C GLY A 336 5.42 25.82 -25.89
N GLY A 337 6.17 25.04 -25.11
CA GLY A 337 5.67 24.24 -24.00
C GLY A 337 5.21 22.82 -24.41
N PRO A 338 4.65 22.05 -23.46
CA PRO A 338 4.27 20.67 -23.69
C PRO A 338 2.91 20.54 -24.37
N ILE A 339 2.82 19.58 -25.29
CA ILE A 339 1.60 19.18 -26.00
C ILE A 339 1.25 17.74 -25.59
N LEU A 340 0.02 17.51 -25.14
CA LEU A 340 -0.44 16.16 -24.77
C LEU A 340 -1.06 15.45 -25.98
N LEU A 341 -0.82 14.15 -26.07
CA LEU A 341 -1.27 13.25 -27.14
C LEU A 341 -2.13 12.10 -26.57
N ASP A 342 -2.78 11.34 -27.45
CA ASP A 342 -3.39 10.02 -27.16
C ASP A 342 -4.42 9.99 -26.01
N PHE A 343 -5.53 10.73 -26.12
CA PHE A 343 -6.62 10.69 -25.14
C PHE A 343 -7.56 9.47 -25.26
N ASP A 344 -7.09 8.33 -25.79
CA ASP A 344 -7.96 7.18 -26.10
C ASP A 344 -8.61 6.53 -24.89
N GLU A 345 -7.98 6.68 -23.72
CA GLU A 345 -8.41 6.12 -22.46
C GLU A 345 -9.05 7.18 -21.56
N ALA A 346 -9.32 8.37 -22.10
CA ALA A 346 -9.88 9.48 -21.35
C ALA A 346 -11.21 9.10 -20.72
N CYS A 347 -11.37 9.48 -19.45
CA CYS A 347 -12.53 9.15 -18.64
C CYS A 347 -12.75 10.19 -17.54
N LEU A 348 -13.87 10.08 -16.84
CA LEU A 348 -14.08 10.77 -15.58
C LEU A 348 -13.56 9.89 -14.44
N SER A 349 -12.54 10.36 -13.73
CA SER A 349 -11.89 9.62 -12.64
C SER A 349 -11.16 10.59 -11.70
N HIS A 350 -10.63 10.05 -10.60
CA HIS A 350 -9.76 10.79 -9.69
C HIS A 350 -8.48 11.25 -10.42
N PRO A 351 -8.06 12.53 -10.31
CA PRO A 351 -6.94 13.09 -11.08
C PRO A 351 -5.60 12.40 -10.82
N LEU A 352 -5.44 11.81 -9.63
CA LEU A 352 -4.20 11.13 -9.27
C LEU A 352 -3.95 9.83 -10.03
N VAL A 353 -4.95 9.30 -10.76
CA VAL A 353 -4.73 8.18 -11.68
C VAL A 353 -3.68 8.54 -12.74
N ASP A 354 -3.76 9.73 -13.32
CA ASP A 354 -2.79 10.19 -14.32
C ASP A 354 -1.45 10.56 -13.69
N VAL A 355 -1.48 11.22 -12.53
CA VAL A 355 -0.26 11.60 -11.78
C VAL A 355 0.55 10.35 -11.45
N GLY A 356 -0.09 9.35 -10.85
CA GLY A 356 0.55 8.07 -10.52
C GLY A 356 1.09 7.36 -11.76
N MET A 357 0.31 7.34 -12.85
CA MET A 357 0.70 6.70 -14.10
C MET A 357 1.95 7.33 -14.72
N PHE A 358 2.00 8.66 -14.76
CA PHE A 358 3.12 9.40 -15.33
C PHE A 358 4.39 9.19 -14.54
N VAL A 359 4.36 9.37 -13.20
CA VAL A 359 5.55 9.18 -12.38
C VAL A 359 6.05 7.74 -12.39
N ALA A 360 5.14 6.75 -12.46
CA ALA A 360 5.52 5.35 -12.60
C ALA A 360 6.24 5.09 -13.94
N ASP A 361 5.81 5.73 -15.03
CA ASP A 361 6.42 5.54 -16.36
C ASP A 361 7.86 6.11 -16.44
N LEU A 362 8.18 7.14 -15.63
CA LEU A 362 9.56 7.64 -15.49
C LEU A 362 10.52 6.54 -15.04
N PHE A 363 10.10 5.61 -14.16
CA PHE A 363 10.93 4.49 -13.71
C PHE A 363 10.92 3.29 -14.66
N VAL A 364 9.95 3.21 -15.57
CA VAL A 364 9.82 2.11 -16.51
C VAL A 364 10.88 2.19 -17.61
N ASN A 365 11.21 3.41 -18.05
CA ASN A 365 12.13 3.64 -19.17
C ASN A 365 13.49 4.23 -18.74
N ALA A 366 13.70 4.41 -17.43
CA ALA A 366 14.91 4.98 -16.86
C ALA A 366 16.18 4.17 -17.20
N PRO A 367 17.32 4.85 -17.49
CA PRO A 367 18.62 4.20 -17.52
C PRO A 367 18.96 3.59 -16.14
N ALA A 368 19.58 2.41 -16.14
CA ALA A 368 19.83 1.62 -14.92
C ALA A 368 20.84 2.22 -13.91
N SER A 369 21.35 3.43 -14.14
CA SER A 369 22.50 3.98 -13.42
C SER A 369 22.41 5.48 -13.06
N THR A 370 21.21 6.05 -12.92
CA THR A 370 21.06 7.49 -12.62
C THR A 370 19.95 7.78 -11.63
N ASP A 371 20.15 8.77 -10.75
CA ASP A 371 19.12 9.34 -9.87
C ASP A 371 18.10 10.23 -10.63
N ALA A 372 18.31 10.44 -11.94
CA ALA A 372 17.49 11.30 -12.79
C ALA A 372 15.96 11.05 -12.72
N PRO A 373 15.45 9.80 -12.64
CA PRO A 373 14.01 9.55 -12.52
C PRO A 373 13.42 10.06 -11.20
N GLU A 374 14.15 9.98 -10.09
CA GLU A 374 13.70 10.50 -8.79
C GLU A 374 13.69 12.04 -8.80
N THR A 375 14.70 12.67 -9.40
CA THR A 375 14.73 14.13 -9.58
C THR A 375 13.55 14.62 -10.42
N ALA A 376 13.28 13.96 -11.55
CA ALA A 376 12.15 14.31 -12.41
C ALA A 376 10.79 14.05 -11.72
N ARG A 377 10.67 12.92 -11.00
CA ARG A 377 9.50 12.62 -10.16
C ARG A 377 9.26 13.73 -9.14
N ALA A 378 10.28 14.13 -8.38
CA ALA A 378 10.16 15.16 -7.36
C ALA A 378 9.71 16.50 -7.97
N ALA A 379 10.36 16.93 -9.06
CA ALA A 379 10.02 18.15 -9.77
C ALA A 379 8.56 18.15 -10.28
N PHE A 380 8.11 17.03 -10.86
CA PHE A 380 6.73 16.87 -11.34
C PHE A 380 5.72 16.93 -10.19
N LEU A 381 5.95 16.16 -9.12
CA LEU A 381 5.03 16.11 -7.98
C LEU A 381 4.96 17.44 -7.23
N ASP A 382 6.08 18.15 -7.08
CA ASP A 382 6.09 19.47 -6.43
C ASP A 382 5.35 20.51 -7.28
N ALA A 383 5.55 20.52 -8.60
CA ALA A 383 4.80 21.41 -9.49
C ALA A 383 3.30 21.09 -9.50
N TYR A 384 2.94 19.80 -9.54
CA TYR A 384 1.54 19.39 -9.51
C TYR A 384 0.87 19.73 -8.16
N ALA A 385 1.57 19.53 -7.05
CA ALA A 385 1.11 19.94 -5.72
C ALA A 385 0.97 21.46 -5.58
N ALA A 386 1.76 22.26 -6.29
CA ALA A 386 1.57 23.71 -6.30
C ALA A 386 0.22 24.11 -6.93
N CYS A 387 -0.27 23.35 -7.91
CA CYS A 387 -1.59 23.55 -8.48
C CYS A 387 -2.73 22.93 -7.64
N ARG A 388 -2.48 21.79 -6.98
CA ARG A 388 -3.47 21.02 -6.21
C ARG A 388 -2.90 20.52 -4.87
N PRO A 389 -2.67 21.41 -3.89
CA PRO A 389 -2.00 21.06 -2.64
C PRO A 389 -2.80 20.07 -1.79
N GLU A 390 -4.13 20.06 -1.93
CA GLU A 390 -5.04 19.18 -1.21
C GLU A 390 -4.84 17.69 -1.50
N LEU A 391 -4.23 17.36 -2.65
CA LEU A 391 -4.01 15.99 -3.10
C LEU A 391 -2.61 15.44 -2.78
N ARG A 392 -1.73 16.26 -2.18
CA ARG A 392 -0.30 15.94 -2.01
C ARG A 392 -0.08 14.67 -1.18
N ARG A 393 -0.95 14.41 -0.21
CA ARG A 393 -0.81 13.25 0.70
C ARG A 393 -1.09 11.92 0.01
N GLU A 394 -1.85 11.92 -1.07
CA GLU A 394 -2.30 10.74 -1.77
C GLU A 394 -1.33 10.30 -2.89
N PHE A 395 -0.37 11.14 -3.30
CA PHE A 395 0.54 10.83 -4.41
C PHE A 395 1.23 9.46 -4.30
N PRO A 396 1.80 9.05 -3.15
CA PRO A 396 2.52 7.78 -3.08
C PRO A 396 1.59 6.57 -3.23
N LEU A 397 0.32 6.67 -2.84
CA LEU A 397 -0.67 5.60 -3.05
C LEU A 397 -0.95 5.37 -4.54
N PHE A 398 -1.24 6.45 -5.27
CA PHE A 398 -1.54 6.35 -6.70
C PHE A 398 -0.31 5.98 -7.53
N GLU A 399 0.88 6.39 -7.11
CA GLU A 399 2.14 5.90 -7.68
C GLU A 399 2.33 4.39 -7.42
N ALA A 400 2.05 3.90 -6.21
CA ALA A 400 2.11 2.46 -5.92
C ALA A 400 1.16 1.64 -6.82
N ALA A 401 -0.08 2.13 -6.99
CA ALA A 401 -1.07 1.54 -7.89
C ALA A 401 -0.58 1.49 -9.35
N ALA A 402 -0.02 2.59 -9.83
CA ALA A 402 0.51 2.68 -11.19
C ALA A 402 1.75 1.81 -11.42
N LEU A 403 2.67 1.72 -10.46
CA LEU A 403 3.85 0.85 -10.53
C LEU A 403 3.45 -0.63 -10.64
N LEU A 404 2.45 -1.07 -9.88
CA LEU A 404 1.85 -2.40 -10.04
C LEU A 404 1.29 -2.60 -11.45
N LYS A 405 0.51 -1.66 -11.97
CA LYS A 405 -0.05 -1.72 -13.33
C LYS A 405 1.02 -1.75 -14.42
N ARG A 406 2.14 -1.05 -14.22
CA ARG A 406 3.27 -0.96 -15.17
C ARG A 406 4.24 -2.14 -15.09
N SER A 407 4.30 -2.86 -13.97
CA SER A 407 5.23 -4.00 -13.79
C SER A 407 5.11 -5.09 -14.88
N ALA A 408 3.89 -5.40 -15.35
CA ALA A 408 3.67 -6.37 -16.44
C ALA A 408 4.07 -5.84 -17.83
N SER A 409 4.43 -4.55 -17.98
CA SER A 409 4.75 -3.94 -19.28
C SER A 409 6.04 -4.48 -19.89
N PHE A 410 7.02 -4.88 -19.07
CA PHE A 410 8.27 -5.46 -19.55
C PHE A 410 8.05 -6.80 -20.24
N PHE A 411 7.18 -7.64 -19.68
CA PHE A 411 6.77 -8.89 -20.33
C PHE A 411 6.04 -8.59 -21.65
N ARG A 412 5.11 -7.62 -21.67
CA ARG A 412 4.40 -7.22 -22.89
C ARG A 412 5.33 -6.75 -24.02
N ARG A 413 6.48 -6.15 -23.69
CA ARG A 413 7.51 -5.70 -24.64
C ARG A 413 8.63 -6.72 -24.85
N LEU A 414 8.54 -7.88 -24.19
CA LEU A 414 9.51 -8.96 -24.27
C LEU A 414 10.94 -8.50 -23.92
N ASP A 415 11.07 -7.65 -22.91
CA ASP A 415 12.38 -7.24 -22.39
C ASP A 415 13.11 -8.47 -21.83
N ALA A 416 14.39 -8.66 -22.16
CA ALA A 416 15.16 -9.80 -21.67
C ALA A 416 15.29 -9.83 -20.13
N ARG A 417 15.14 -8.67 -19.48
CA ARG A 417 15.20 -8.49 -18.02
C ARG A 417 13.82 -8.37 -17.38
N TRP A 418 12.74 -8.72 -18.11
CA TRP A 418 11.37 -8.49 -17.63
C TRP A 418 11.07 -9.05 -16.23
N PRO A 419 11.60 -10.22 -15.78
CA PRO A 419 11.33 -10.71 -14.42
C PRO A 419 11.86 -9.75 -13.37
N ALA A 420 13.14 -9.39 -13.48
CA ALA A 420 13.83 -8.51 -12.55
C ALA A 420 13.24 -7.09 -12.54
N GLU A 421 12.88 -6.57 -13.72
CA GLU A 421 12.26 -5.24 -13.82
C GLU A 421 10.83 -5.22 -13.25
N ALA A 422 10.05 -6.27 -13.45
CA ALA A 422 8.72 -6.39 -12.84
C ALA A 422 8.83 -6.44 -11.31
N GLU A 423 9.73 -7.27 -10.76
CA GLU A 423 10.01 -7.36 -9.33
C GLU A 423 10.48 -6.00 -8.76
N ARG A 424 11.37 -5.31 -9.47
CA ARG A 424 11.87 -3.98 -9.08
C ARG A 424 10.73 -2.97 -8.95
N LEU A 425 9.81 -2.90 -9.92
CA LEU A 425 8.67 -1.97 -9.86
C LEU A 425 7.68 -2.33 -8.76
N VAL A 426 7.41 -3.63 -8.52
CA VAL A 426 6.55 -4.05 -7.40
C VAL A 426 7.17 -3.64 -6.06
N ARG A 427 8.47 -3.89 -5.86
CA ARG A 427 9.18 -3.46 -4.64
C ARG A 427 9.20 -1.95 -4.48
N LEU A 428 9.34 -1.20 -5.57
CA LEU A 428 9.21 0.25 -5.54
C LEU A 428 7.78 0.65 -5.13
N GLY A 429 6.75 0.01 -5.67
CA GLY A 429 5.36 0.22 -5.28
C GLY A 429 5.11 -0.06 -3.80
N ALA A 430 5.71 -1.12 -3.24
CA ALA A 430 5.64 -1.41 -1.81
C ALA A 430 6.26 -0.30 -0.95
N ARG A 431 7.39 0.27 -1.39
CA ARG A 431 8.00 1.43 -0.71
C ARG A 431 7.08 2.65 -0.76
N ARG A 432 6.47 2.95 -1.90
CA ARG A 432 5.53 4.08 -2.05
C ARG A 432 4.27 3.92 -1.20
N LEU A 433 3.71 2.71 -1.12
CA LEU A 433 2.60 2.43 -0.21
C LEU A 433 3.03 2.65 1.26
N THR A 434 4.24 2.23 1.63
CA THR A 434 4.77 2.43 2.98
C THR A 434 4.96 3.92 3.29
N GLU A 435 5.43 4.72 2.32
CA GLU A 435 5.51 6.18 2.44
C GLU A 435 4.12 6.80 2.69
N PHE A 436 3.11 6.41 1.90
CA PHE A 436 1.72 6.85 2.08
C PHE A 436 1.18 6.51 3.48
N GLU A 437 1.35 5.27 3.93
CA GLU A 437 0.83 4.82 5.22
C GLU A 437 1.53 5.52 6.40
N ARG A 438 2.82 5.82 6.27
CA ARG A 438 3.58 6.57 7.28
C ARG A 438 3.03 7.98 7.45
N ASP A 439 2.75 8.67 6.35
CA ASP A 439 2.35 10.08 6.34
C ASP A 439 0.88 10.28 6.77
N ARG A 440 0.04 9.23 6.71
CA ARG A 440 -1.35 9.22 7.20
C ARG A 440 -1.50 8.78 8.65
N ALA A 441 -0.43 8.33 9.32
CA ALA A 441 -0.49 8.06 10.75
C ALA A 441 -0.74 9.39 11.50
N PRO A 442 -1.80 9.52 12.31
CA PRO A 442 -1.93 10.69 13.20
C PRO A 442 -0.66 10.80 14.03
N HIS A 443 -0.14 12.02 14.27
CA HIS A 443 1.07 12.27 15.06
C HIS A 443 1.09 11.41 16.33
N ARG A 444 1.69 10.23 16.20
CA ARG A 444 1.97 9.25 17.22
C ARG A 444 3.48 9.31 17.32
N SER A 445 3.93 10.01 18.35
CA SER A 445 5.30 9.96 18.83
C SER A 445 5.73 8.49 18.89
N GLY A 446 6.66 8.13 17.99
CA GLY A 446 7.30 6.82 17.92
C GLY A 446 6.36 5.63 17.77
N TRP A 447 6.12 5.19 16.53
CA TRP A 447 6.18 3.78 16.07
C TRP A 447 5.40 3.57 14.76
N ALA A 448 6.09 3.11 13.70
CA ALA A 448 5.94 1.75 13.17
C ALA A 448 6.75 1.57 11.86
N ALA A 449 7.96 1.04 12.01
CA ALA A 449 8.56 0.20 10.99
C ALA A 449 8.05 -1.23 11.20
N LEU A 450 7.23 -1.74 10.28
CA LEU A 450 7.04 -3.17 10.05
C LEU A 450 7.95 -3.65 8.89
N SER A 451 9.18 -3.14 8.87
CA SER A 451 10.34 -3.76 8.19
C SER A 451 11.45 -4.12 9.18
N ALA A 452 11.08 -4.39 10.44
CA ALA A 452 12.01 -5.00 11.38
C ALA A 452 11.85 -6.52 11.34
N PRO A 453 12.93 -7.30 11.55
CA PRO A 453 12.88 -8.75 11.53
C PRO A 453 11.77 -9.28 12.45
N LEU A 454 11.19 -10.42 12.07
CA LEU A 454 10.35 -11.27 12.93
C LEU A 454 10.84 -11.16 14.38
N ASP A 455 9.95 -10.78 15.30
CA ASP A 455 10.26 -10.87 16.72
C ASP A 455 10.35 -12.37 17.05
N THR A 456 11.55 -12.92 16.95
CA THR A 456 11.83 -14.36 17.09
C THR A 456 11.44 -14.90 18.47
N ALA A 457 11.30 -14.02 19.47
CA ALA A 457 10.83 -14.37 20.80
C ALA A 457 9.29 -14.34 20.91
N LEU A 458 8.58 -13.79 19.92
CA LEU A 458 7.13 -13.82 19.76
C LEU A 458 6.73 -14.30 18.35
N PRO A 459 7.14 -15.52 17.92
CA PRO A 459 6.88 -16.00 16.55
C PRO A 459 5.38 -16.09 16.22
N GLN A 460 4.55 -16.31 17.24
CA GLN A 460 3.09 -16.33 17.09
C GLN A 460 2.50 -14.97 16.67
N LEU A 461 3.22 -13.85 16.79
CA LEU A 461 2.66 -12.52 16.52
C LEU A 461 2.22 -12.34 15.06
N GLU A 462 2.87 -13.04 14.12
CA GLU A 462 2.53 -13.03 12.70
C GLU A 462 1.10 -13.53 12.44
N ILE A 463 0.71 -14.64 13.09
CA ILE A 463 -0.64 -15.22 12.94
C ILE A 463 -1.68 -14.50 13.81
N LEU A 464 -1.25 -13.85 14.91
CA LEU A 464 -2.15 -13.12 15.81
C LEU A 464 -2.70 -11.83 15.18
N VAL A 465 -2.06 -11.28 14.15
CA VAL A 465 -2.55 -10.10 13.42
C VAL A 465 -3.39 -10.46 12.19
N ASP A 466 -3.52 -11.75 11.85
CA ASP A 466 -4.38 -12.21 10.76
C ASP A 466 -5.85 -12.28 11.24
N PRO A 467 -6.74 -11.40 10.73
CA PRO A 467 -8.15 -11.38 11.14
C PRO A 467 -8.92 -12.64 10.72
N VAL A 468 -8.53 -13.30 9.62
CA VAL A 468 -9.22 -14.53 9.17
C VAL A 468 -8.88 -15.68 10.11
N PHE A 469 -7.58 -15.88 10.38
CA PHE A 469 -7.12 -16.90 11.32
C PHE A 469 -7.72 -16.68 12.72
N MET A 470 -7.64 -15.44 13.24
CA MET A 470 -8.17 -15.13 14.56
C MET A 470 -9.69 -15.20 14.63
N GLY A 471 -10.43 -14.93 13.54
CA GLY A 471 -11.87 -15.16 13.48
C GLY A 471 -12.25 -16.61 13.74
N VAL A 472 -11.58 -17.54 13.05
CA VAL A 472 -11.79 -18.99 13.23
C VAL A 472 -11.42 -19.43 14.65
N GLU A 473 -10.25 -19.02 15.15
CA GLU A 473 -9.77 -19.45 16.46
C GLU A 473 -10.60 -18.86 17.62
N LEU A 474 -11.01 -17.60 17.56
CA LEU A 474 -11.89 -16.99 18.57
C LEU A 474 -13.29 -17.60 18.51
N GLY A 475 -13.84 -17.83 17.32
CA GLY A 475 -15.15 -18.47 17.18
C GLY A 475 -15.19 -19.87 17.78
N ARG A 476 -14.19 -20.70 17.45
CA ARG A 476 -14.06 -22.06 17.99
C ARG A 476 -13.77 -22.08 19.49
N SER A 477 -12.77 -21.32 19.92
CA SER A 477 -12.14 -21.52 21.24
C SER A 477 -12.64 -20.56 22.31
N VAL A 478 -13.13 -19.38 21.95
CA VAL A 478 -13.56 -18.34 22.91
C VAL A 478 -15.09 -18.24 22.97
N PHE A 479 -15.77 -18.12 21.82
CA PHE A 479 -17.22 -17.88 21.78
C PHE A 479 -18.06 -19.16 21.66
N ALA A 480 -17.51 -20.24 21.11
CA ALA A 480 -18.27 -21.42 20.68
C ALA A 480 -19.41 -21.10 19.69
N GLU A 481 -19.22 -20.04 18.90
CA GLU A 481 -20.14 -19.53 17.88
C GLU A 481 -19.31 -19.04 16.67
N PRO A 482 -19.88 -18.95 15.46
CA PRO A 482 -19.20 -18.30 14.34
C PRO A 482 -18.76 -16.87 14.70
N ALA A 483 -17.49 -16.56 14.45
CA ALA A 483 -16.93 -15.25 14.72
C ALA A 483 -16.10 -14.74 13.54
N VAL A 484 -16.20 -13.44 13.26
CA VAL A 484 -15.43 -12.76 12.23
C VAL A 484 -14.69 -11.60 12.89
N VAL A 485 -13.36 -11.62 12.86
CA VAL A 485 -12.56 -10.46 13.27
C VAL A 485 -12.54 -9.48 12.10
N THR A 486 -13.05 -8.27 12.33
CA THR A 486 -13.06 -7.20 11.32
C THR A 486 -11.84 -6.30 11.43
N GLU A 487 -11.24 -6.25 12.62
CA GLU A 487 -10.02 -5.48 12.89
C GLU A 487 -9.15 -6.25 13.88
N ALA A 488 -7.86 -6.38 13.57
CA ALA A 488 -6.83 -6.87 14.47
C ALA A 488 -5.71 -5.81 14.53
N ALA A 489 -5.46 -5.23 15.70
CA ALA A 489 -4.51 -4.14 15.86
C ALA A 489 -3.55 -4.39 17.01
N ILE A 490 -2.25 -4.20 16.79
CA ILE A 490 -1.26 -4.17 17.88
C ILE A 490 -1.39 -2.83 18.61
N LEU A 491 -1.73 -2.87 19.89
CA LEU A 491 -1.80 -1.67 20.75
C LEU A 491 -0.43 -1.32 21.34
N ARG A 492 0.31 -2.34 21.78
CA ARG A 492 1.61 -2.15 22.41
C ARG A 492 2.47 -3.38 22.21
N HIS A 493 3.67 -3.19 21.68
CA HIS A 493 4.63 -4.27 21.52
C HIS A 493 5.93 -3.91 22.24
N LYS A 494 6.30 -4.72 23.22
CA LYS A 494 7.62 -4.68 23.87
C LYS A 494 8.42 -5.83 23.26
N ARG A 495 9.29 -5.50 22.29
CA ARG A 495 10.07 -6.50 21.53
C ARG A 495 10.73 -7.52 22.45
N ALA A 496 10.69 -8.78 22.03
CA ALA A 496 11.19 -9.95 22.74
C ALA A 496 10.61 -10.18 24.15
N ARG A 497 9.52 -9.49 24.52
CA ARG A 497 8.92 -9.56 25.86
C ARG A 497 7.42 -9.86 25.83
N ARG A 498 6.63 -8.93 25.30
CA ARG A 498 5.16 -9.04 25.27
C ARG A 498 4.53 -8.18 24.19
N CYS A 499 3.35 -8.57 23.71
CA CYS A 499 2.54 -7.78 22.80
C CYS A 499 1.07 -7.78 23.25
N THR A 500 0.44 -6.61 23.20
CA THR A 500 -0.99 -6.42 23.45
C THR A 500 -1.67 -6.07 22.13
N LEU A 501 -2.73 -6.80 21.80
CA LEU A 501 -3.56 -6.64 20.60
C LEU A 501 -4.99 -6.24 20.98
N ARG A 502 -5.70 -5.64 20.04
CA ARG A 502 -7.14 -5.38 20.08
C ARG A 502 -7.81 -6.09 18.91
N TYR A 503 -8.93 -6.74 19.17
CA TYR A 503 -9.80 -7.30 18.16
C TYR A 503 -11.18 -6.65 18.21
N ILE A 504 -11.72 -6.31 17.04
CA ILE A 504 -13.13 -6.04 16.86
C ILE A 504 -13.74 -7.26 16.18
N VAL A 505 -14.71 -7.89 16.85
CA VAL A 505 -15.24 -9.20 16.46
C VAL A 505 -16.75 -9.14 16.33
N ARG A 506 -17.27 -9.72 15.24
CA ARG A 506 -18.69 -9.94 15.02
C ARG A 506 -19.01 -11.41 15.31
N VAL A 507 -19.83 -11.68 16.31
CA VAL A 507 -20.10 -13.02 16.85
C VAL A 507 -21.56 -13.41 16.64
N GLY A 508 -21.81 -14.65 16.23
CA GLY A 508 -23.13 -15.23 16.03
C GLY A 508 -23.51 -15.41 14.55
N PRO A 509 -24.65 -16.08 14.27
CA PRO A 509 -25.16 -16.26 12.91
C PRO A 509 -25.58 -14.91 12.29
N PRO A 510 -25.59 -14.78 10.95
CA PRO A 510 -25.83 -13.50 10.24
C PRO A 510 -27.03 -12.68 10.72
N GLU A 511 -28.08 -13.34 11.20
CA GLU A 511 -29.34 -12.71 11.61
C GLU A 511 -29.30 -12.11 13.03
N THR A 512 -28.38 -12.54 13.90
CA THR A 512 -28.34 -12.13 15.32
C THR A 512 -26.93 -11.71 15.77
N GLN A 513 -26.15 -11.13 14.86
CA GLN A 513 -24.75 -10.82 15.13
C GLN A 513 -24.59 -9.73 16.18
N ARG A 514 -23.66 -9.95 17.11
CA ARG A 514 -23.25 -8.96 18.11
C ARG A 514 -21.79 -8.56 17.93
N TRP A 515 -21.48 -7.33 18.29
CA TRP A 515 -20.12 -6.82 18.31
C TRP A 515 -19.47 -7.06 19.68
N GLU A 516 -18.25 -7.57 19.66
CA GLU A 516 -17.40 -7.77 20.83
C GLU A 516 -16.06 -7.07 20.58
N ARG A 517 -15.57 -6.35 21.58
CA ARG A 517 -14.22 -5.78 21.57
C ARG A 517 -13.38 -6.53 22.57
N LEU A 518 -12.28 -7.09 22.09
CA LEU A 518 -11.40 -7.93 22.86
C LEU A 518 -10.01 -7.32 22.91
N TYR A 519 -9.36 -7.50 24.05
CA TYR A 519 -7.95 -7.19 24.24
C TYR A 519 -7.23 -8.51 24.42
N ALA A 520 -6.11 -8.70 23.72
CA ALA A 520 -5.35 -9.92 23.83
C ALA A 520 -3.89 -9.64 24.18
N LYS A 521 -3.29 -10.46 25.04
CA LYS A 521 -1.90 -10.33 25.46
C LYS A 521 -1.14 -11.61 25.14
N THR A 522 0.01 -11.47 24.50
CA THR A 522 0.96 -12.56 24.28
C THR A 522 2.31 -12.23 24.92
N PHE A 523 3.01 -13.25 25.38
CA PHE A 523 4.25 -13.14 26.16
C PHE A 523 5.32 -14.07 25.57
N ALA A 524 6.56 -13.59 25.52
CA ALA A 524 7.71 -14.41 25.13
C ALA A 524 8.01 -15.45 26.23
N SER A 525 7.91 -15.02 27.49
CA SER A 525 8.01 -15.88 28.66
C SER A 525 6.78 -16.80 28.83
N GLY A 526 6.95 -17.93 29.52
CA GLY A 526 5.88 -18.88 29.84
C GLY A 526 4.86 -18.40 30.90
N ARG A 527 4.79 -17.10 31.22
CA ARG A 527 3.96 -16.55 32.30
C ARG A 527 2.46 -16.44 31.98
N GLY A 528 2.07 -16.59 30.72
CA GLY A 528 0.70 -16.39 30.25
C GLY A 528 -0.38 -17.16 31.02
N PRO A 529 -0.21 -18.48 31.32
CA PRO A 529 -1.16 -19.23 32.11
C PRO A 529 -1.33 -18.69 33.53
N THR A 530 -0.24 -18.29 34.19
CA THR A 530 -0.29 -17.71 35.54
C THR A 530 -1.04 -16.38 35.53
N VAL A 531 -0.75 -15.50 34.56
CA VAL A 531 -1.46 -14.22 34.40
C VAL A 531 -2.95 -14.44 34.19
N TYR A 532 -3.33 -15.44 33.38
CA TYR A 532 -4.73 -15.80 33.19
C TYR A 532 -5.42 -16.23 34.49
N GLN A 533 -4.77 -17.07 35.31
CA GLN A 533 -5.36 -17.52 36.59
C GLN A 533 -5.51 -16.37 37.59
N VAL A 534 -4.52 -15.47 37.65
CA VAL A 534 -4.60 -14.27 38.50
C VAL A 534 -5.74 -13.37 38.06
N ALA A 535 -5.82 -13.03 36.76
CA ALA A 535 -6.92 -12.24 36.22
C ALA A 535 -8.29 -12.87 36.50
N ARG A 536 -8.39 -14.21 36.42
CA ARG A 536 -9.63 -14.96 36.74
C ARG A 536 -10.00 -14.84 38.21
N ALA A 537 -9.04 -15.04 39.11
CA ALA A 537 -9.29 -14.95 40.55
C ALA A 537 -9.76 -13.53 40.94
N VAL A 538 -9.08 -12.50 40.44
CA VAL A 538 -9.41 -11.09 40.69
C VAL A 538 -10.79 -10.73 40.14
N SER A 539 -11.08 -11.12 38.90
CA SER A 539 -12.37 -10.85 38.24
C SER A 539 -13.52 -11.59 38.94
N ALA A 540 -13.37 -12.88 39.23
CA ALA A 540 -14.40 -13.70 39.87
C ALA A 540 -14.72 -13.23 41.30
N ALA A 541 -13.72 -12.82 42.07
CA ALA A 541 -13.91 -12.32 43.43
C ALA A 541 -14.38 -10.87 43.50
N ARG A 542 -14.47 -10.16 42.36
CA ARG A 542 -14.70 -8.70 42.32
C ARG A 542 -13.76 -7.96 43.26
N ALA A 543 -12.47 -8.32 43.20
CA ALA A 543 -11.53 -7.99 44.26
C ALA A 543 -11.35 -6.49 44.49
N CYS A 544 -11.53 -5.64 43.48
CA CYS A 544 -11.42 -4.18 43.61
C CYS A 544 -12.68 -3.49 44.19
N GLY A 545 -13.63 -4.24 44.72
CA GLY A 545 -14.82 -3.71 45.39
C GLY A 545 -16.05 -3.59 44.50
N GLN A 546 -17.19 -3.33 45.13
CA GLN A 546 -18.47 -3.17 44.42
C GLN A 546 -18.45 -1.89 43.56
N GLY A 547 -18.91 -2.00 42.32
CA GLY A 547 -18.91 -0.86 41.38
C GLY A 547 -17.57 -0.61 40.67
N VAL A 548 -16.57 -1.47 40.86
CA VAL A 548 -15.30 -1.43 40.11
C VAL A 548 -15.26 -2.61 39.13
N ARG A 549 -15.06 -2.32 37.84
CA ARG A 549 -14.94 -3.34 36.80
C ARG A 549 -13.48 -3.75 36.60
N VAL A 550 -13.27 -5.03 36.32
CA VAL A 550 -11.97 -5.59 35.93
C VAL A 550 -12.18 -6.33 34.61
N PRO A 551 -11.26 -6.26 33.64
CA PRO A 551 -11.36 -7.01 32.38
C PRO A 551 -11.64 -8.49 32.61
N GLU A 552 -12.72 -8.98 32.01
CA GLU A 552 -13.10 -10.38 32.13
C GLU A 552 -12.13 -11.24 31.32
N PRO A 553 -11.39 -12.17 31.96
CA PRO A 553 -10.50 -13.09 31.28
C PRO A 553 -11.29 -14.21 30.64
N MET A 554 -11.62 -14.03 29.36
CA MET A 554 -12.43 -14.98 28.60
C MET A 554 -11.71 -16.34 28.46
N ARG A 555 -10.47 -16.33 27.95
CA ARG A 555 -9.69 -17.56 27.77
C ARG A 555 -8.21 -17.33 27.62
N TYR A 556 -7.42 -18.34 27.99
CA TYR A 556 -6.04 -18.49 27.55
C TYR A 556 -5.96 -19.59 26.48
N LEU A 557 -5.36 -19.28 25.33
CA LEU A 557 -5.15 -20.19 24.20
C LEU A 557 -3.68 -20.66 24.21
N PRO A 558 -3.38 -21.89 24.68
CA PRO A 558 -2.00 -22.33 24.90
C PRO A 558 -1.19 -22.43 23.60
N SER A 559 -1.82 -22.92 22.51
CA SER A 559 -1.18 -23.05 21.19
C SER A 559 -0.72 -21.71 20.61
N LEU A 560 -1.41 -20.62 20.98
CA LEU A 560 -1.11 -19.26 20.51
C LEU A 560 -0.39 -18.40 21.56
N LYS A 561 -0.13 -18.95 22.75
CA LYS A 561 0.35 -18.20 23.93
C LYS A 561 -0.43 -16.88 24.13
N LEU A 562 -1.77 -16.94 24.00
CA LEU A 562 -2.63 -15.76 23.92
C LEU A 562 -3.62 -15.73 25.09
N LEU A 563 -3.57 -14.69 25.91
CA LEU A 563 -4.62 -14.35 26.88
C LEU A 563 -5.63 -13.41 26.21
N VAL A 564 -6.92 -13.76 26.23
CA VAL A 564 -8.01 -12.95 25.68
C VAL A 564 -8.86 -12.40 26.83
N LEU A 565 -9.07 -11.09 26.82
CA LEU A 565 -9.79 -10.29 27.81
C LEU A 565 -10.91 -9.53 27.10
N ARG A 566 -12.07 -9.41 27.76
CA ARG A 566 -13.15 -8.53 27.30
C ARG A 566 -12.83 -7.07 27.63
N GLU A 567 -13.22 -6.16 26.73
CA GLU A 567 -13.15 -4.71 26.98
C GLU A 567 -13.93 -4.31 28.23
N VAL A 568 -13.41 -3.35 28.99
CA VAL A 568 -14.14 -2.67 30.06
C VAL A 568 -14.42 -1.22 29.67
N PRO A 569 -15.59 -0.68 30.04
CA PRO A 569 -15.91 0.72 29.75
C PRO A 569 -15.09 1.69 30.59
N GLY A 570 -14.95 2.92 30.09
CA GLY A 570 -14.39 4.07 30.81
C GLY A 570 -13.33 4.81 30.01
N GLU A 571 -13.06 6.04 30.45
CA GLU A 571 -12.00 6.91 29.93
C GLU A 571 -10.84 7.00 30.94
N PRO A 572 -9.59 7.23 30.49
CA PRO A 572 -8.44 7.37 31.39
C PRO A 572 -8.66 8.45 32.45
N VAL A 573 -8.28 8.18 33.70
CA VAL A 573 -8.52 9.13 34.81
C VAL A 573 -7.55 10.32 34.84
N ALA A 574 -6.43 10.26 34.08
CA ALA A 574 -5.38 11.28 34.11
C ALA A 574 -5.89 12.73 33.93
N PRO A 575 -6.83 13.04 33.00
CA PRO A 575 -7.38 14.38 32.87
C PRO A 575 -8.11 14.87 34.13
N ALA A 576 -8.86 14.01 34.82
CA ALA A 576 -9.56 14.36 36.06
C ALA A 576 -8.55 14.64 37.20
N LEU A 577 -7.49 13.83 37.29
CA LEU A 577 -6.42 14.03 38.27
C LEU A 577 -5.65 15.33 38.01
N LEU A 578 -5.38 15.66 36.73
CA LEU A 578 -4.78 16.94 36.33
C LEU A 578 -5.69 18.14 36.64
N ALA A 579 -7.01 17.96 36.55
CA ALA A 579 -7.98 18.97 36.94
C ALA A 579 -8.10 19.15 38.47
N GLY A 580 -7.41 18.33 39.27
CA GLY A 580 -7.43 18.41 40.73
C GLY A 580 -8.63 17.73 41.39
N ASP A 581 -9.25 16.75 40.72
CA ASP A 581 -10.41 16.02 41.27
C ASP A 581 -10.00 15.07 42.40
N THR A 582 -10.12 15.56 43.64
CA THR A 582 -9.81 14.80 44.87
C THR A 582 -10.79 13.65 45.09
N THR A 583 -12.04 13.79 44.66
CA THR A 583 -13.06 12.74 44.82
C THR A 583 -12.74 11.51 43.96
N MET A 584 -12.20 11.74 42.75
CA MET A 584 -11.66 10.66 41.93
C MET A 584 -10.52 9.93 42.65
N ALA A 585 -9.59 10.67 43.25
CA ALA A 585 -8.48 10.12 44.02
C ALA A 585 -8.96 9.22 45.16
N GLU A 586 -9.96 9.66 45.92
CA GLU A 586 -10.55 8.90 47.02
C GLU A 586 -11.21 7.59 46.55
N ARG A 587 -11.89 7.61 45.40
CA ARG A 587 -12.51 6.42 44.80
C ARG A 587 -11.44 5.41 44.36
N ILE A 588 -10.34 5.90 43.78
CA ILE A 588 -9.20 5.05 43.38
C ILE A 588 -8.56 4.39 44.61
N ALA A 589 -8.36 5.15 45.71
CA ALA A 589 -7.87 4.62 46.97
C ALA A 589 -8.78 3.51 47.53
N GLY A 590 -10.10 3.71 47.46
CA GLY A 590 -11.09 2.69 47.83
C GLY A 590 -10.99 1.42 46.99
N ALA A 591 -10.83 1.55 45.67
CA ALA A 591 -10.75 0.43 44.74
C ALA A 591 -9.51 -0.45 44.98
N ILE A 592 -8.34 0.17 45.15
CA ILE A 592 -7.09 -0.58 45.39
C ILE A 592 -7.06 -1.17 46.80
N ARG A 593 -7.59 -0.45 47.81
CA ARG A 593 -7.74 -1.00 49.16
C ARG A 593 -8.59 -2.25 49.20
N ALA A 594 -9.69 -2.28 48.43
CA ALA A 594 -10.56 -3.44 48.34
C ALA A 594 -9.81 -4.66 47.80
N LEU A 595 -8.91 -4.47 46.83
CA LEU A 595 -8.02 -5.55 46.36
C LEU A 595 -7.21 -6.09 47.54
N HIS A 596 -6.55 -5.20 48.30
CA HIS A 596 -5.70 -5.59 49.44
C HIS A 596 -6.46 -6.31 50.57
N SER A 597 -7.77 -6.06 50.76
CA SER A 597 -8.62 -6.76 51.73
C SER A 597 -9.42 -7.94 51.15
N SER A 598 -9.30 -8.23 49.86
CA SER A 598 -10.13 -9.26 49.20
C SER A 598 -9.95 -10.69 49.74
N GLY A 599 -8.88 -10.95 50.51
CA GLY A 599 -8.56 -12.27 51.03
C GLY A 599 -8.06 -13.26 49.98
N LEU A 600 -7.86 -12.81 48.74
CA LEU A 600 -7.30 -13.63 47.67
C LEU A 600 -5.86 -14.03 47.98
N ASP A 601 -5.55 -15.30 47.70
CA ASP A 601 -4.17 -15.77 47.58
C ASP A 601 -3.80 -15.85 46.09
N LEU A 602 -2.91 -14.97 45.66
CA LEU A 602 -2.41 -14.93 44.28
C LEU A 602 -1.24 -15.90 44.04
N GLY A 603 -0.83 -16.65 45.07
CA GLY A 603 0.21 -17.68 45.07
C GLY A 603 1.63 -17.14 44.99
N ARG A 604 1.92 -16.24 44.04
CA ARG A 604 3.23 -15.60 43.90
C ARG A 604 3.47 -14.65 45.07
N ARG A 605 4.62 -14.75 45.72
CA ARG A 605 5.08 -13.80 46.74
C ARG A 605 6.15 -12.88 46.17
N HIS A 606 6.08 -11.60 46.51
CA HIS A 606 7.07 -10.58 46.16
C HIS A 606 7.52 -9.85 47.43
N SER A 607 8.78 -10.03 47.82
CA SER A 607 9.34 -9.46 49.04
C SER A 607 9.94 -8.07 48.81
N LEU A 608 10.34 -7.42 49.90
CA LEU A 608 11.08 -6.16 49.85
C LEU A 608 12.37 -6.29 49.04
N GLU A 609 13.15 -7.34 49.27
CA GLU A 609 14.40 -7.59 48.54
C GLU A 609 14.14 -7.73 47.04
N ALA A 610 13.05 -8.40 46.66
CA ALA A 610 12.68 -8.55 45.26
C ALA A 610 12.21 -7.22 44.62
N GLU A 611 11.63 -6.30 45.40
CA GLU A 611 11.24 -4.97 44.91
C GLU A 611 12.46 -4.07 44.70
N LEU A 612 13.45 -4.14 45.60
CA LEU A 612 14.66 -3.31 45.55
C LEU A 612 15.75 -3.86 44.61
N ALA A 613 15.80 -5.18 44.39
CA ALA A 613 16.85 -5.84 43.60
C ALA A 613 17.16 -5.17 42.23
N PRO A 614 16.18 -4.65 41.46
CA PRO A 614 16.49 -4.02 40.17
C PRO A 614 17.14 -2.64 40.27
N LEU A 615 17.17 -2.00 41.45
CA LEU A 615 17.55 -0.58 41.61
C LEU A 615 19.03 -0.34 41.36
N GLU A 616 19.93 -1.22 41.83
CA GLU A 616 21.37 -1.09 41.60
C GLU A 616 21.69 -0.99 40.10
N ASP A 617 21.14 -1.92 39.32
CA ASP A 617 21.33 -1.97 37.86
C ASP A 617 20.68 -0.77 37.14
N ARG A 618 19.57 -0.24 37.67
CA ARG A 618 18.91 0.96 37.15
C ARG A 618 19.74 2.20 37.39
N VAL A 619 20.24 2.37 38.61
CA VAL A 619 21.12 3.48 38.98
C VAL A 619 22.37 3.45 38.14
N ARG A 620 22.99 2.28 37.96
CA ARG A 620 24.15 2.12 37.07
C ARG A 620 23.87 2.63 35.65
N ARG A 621 22.75 2.21 35.04
CA ARG A 621 22.35 2.69 33.70
C ARG A 621 22.06 4.19 33.68
N LEU A 622 21.41 4.73 34.71
CA LEU A 622 21.15 6.15 34.85
C LEU A 622 22.46 6.95 34.91
N CYS A 623 23.43 6.49 35.71
CA CYS A 623 24.76 7.10 35.82
C CYS A 623 25.52 7.06 34.50
N GLU A 624 25.48 5.94 33.78
CA GLU A 624 26.08 5.78 32.45
C GLU A 624 25.45 6.73 31.42
N ALA A 625 24.12 6.87 31.45
CA ALA A 625 23.38 7.68 30.49
C ALA A 625 23.44 9.20 30.79
N CYS A 626 23.51 9.59 32.06
CA CYS A 626 23.57 10.99 32.48
C CYS A 626 24.55 11.20 33.66
N PRO A 627 25.83 11.43 33.36
CA PRO A 627 26.86 11.64 34.39
C PRO A 627 26.56 12.79 35.36
N ARG A 628 25.80 13.81 34.92
CA ARG A 628 25.42 14.96 35.77
C ARG A 628 24.56 14.56 36.96
N LEU A 629 23.66 13.59 36.79
CA LEU A 629 22.76 13.11 37.84
C LEU A 629 23.34 11.96 38.67
N ALA A 630 24.53 11.47 38.32
CA ALA A 630 25.12 10.28 38.92
C ALA A 630 25.31 10.40 40.44
N ALA A 631 25.80 11.55 40.92
CA ALA A 631 26.01 11.77 42.35
C ALA A 631 24.69 11.71 43.15
N GLN A 632 23.62 12.31 42.62
CA GLN A 632 22.30 12.29 43.25
C GLN A 632 21.67 10.90 43.20
N ALA A 633 21.77 10.19 42.08
CA ALA A 633 21.26 8.83 41.94
C ALA A 633 21.99 7.84 42.88
N MET A 634 23.32 7.94 42.98
CA MET A 634 24.11 7.14 43.93
C MET A 634 23.81 7.49 45.40
N GLN A 635 23.53 8.76 45.71
CA GLN A 635 23.06 9.15 47.05
C GLN A 635 21.72 8.47 47.38
N CYS A 636 20.75 8.53 46.48
CA CYS A 636 19.45 7.87 46.67
C CYS A 636 19.61 6.36 46.85
N LEU A 637 20.46 5.70 46.05
CA LEU A 637 20.72 4.27 46.19
C LEU A 637 21.32 3.93 47.57
N ARG A 638 22.29 4.73 48.06
CA ARG A 638 22.85 4.54 49.42
C ARG A 638 21.81 4.69 50.52
N LEU A 639 20.85 5.60 50.36
CA LEU A 639 19.75 5.76 51.31
C LEU A 639 18.79 4.58 51.25
N VAL A 640 18.51 4.04 50.06
CA VAL A 640 17.74 2.79 49.89
C VAL A 640 18.42 1.63 50.62
N ASP A 641 19.74 1.48 50.44
CA ASP A 641 20.52 0.42 51.09
C ASP A 641 20.51 0.55 52.61
N ALA A 642 20.66 1.78 53.14
CA ALA A 642 20.58 2.04 54.57
C ALA A 642 19.17 1.83 55.16
N GLY A 643 18.11 2.15 54.40
CA GLY A 643 16.74 1.93 54.82
C GLY A 643 16.32 0.46 54.81
N ARG A 644 16.95 -0.36 53.96
CA ARG A 644 16.70 -1.82 53.89
C ARG A 644 16.92 -2.52 55.23
N GLU A 645 17.85 -2.05 56.05
CA GLU A 645 18.23 -2.68 57.32
C GLU A 645 17.27 -2.38 58.48
N ARG A 646 16.34 -1.41 58.31
CA ARG A 646 15.48 -0.92 59.41
C ARG A 646 14.30 -1.83 59.75
N GLY A 647 14.00 -2.83 58.92
CA GLY A 647 13.10 -3.94 59.23
C GLY A 647 11.65 -3.56 59.57
N SER A 648 10.80 -3.36 58.55
CA SER A 648 9.34 -3.23 58.74
C SER A 648 8.63 -4.59 58.64
N ALA A 649 7.50 -4.75 59.34
CA ALA A 649 6.67 -5.94 59.26
C ALA A 649 5.98 -6.05 57.88
N TRP A 650 6.50 -6.91 57.00
CA TRP A 650 5.99 -7.07 55.63
C TRP A 650 4.65 -7.83 55.61
N ARG A 651 3.56 -7.18 55.21
CA ARG A 651 2.22 -7.80 55.17
C ARG A 651 1.99 -8.50 53.84
N TRP A 652 1.67 -9.79 53.89
CA TRP A 652 1.36 -10.56 52.67
C TRP A 652 -0.11 -10.40 52.28
N ARG A 653 -0.40 -9.41 51.44
CA ARG A 653 -1.75 -9.16 50.90
C ARG A 653 -1.75 -9.22 49.37
N PRO A 654 -2.87 -9.56 48.72
CA PRO A 654 -2.97 -9.48 47.27
C PRO A 654 -2.83 -8.02 46.83
N ALA A 655 -1.83 -7.71 46.02
CA ALA A 655 -1.56 -6.36 45.51
C ALA A 655 -1.32 -6.39 43.99
N HIS A 656 -1.52 -5.25 43.34
CA HIS A 656 -1.46 -5.09 41.89
C HIS A 656 -0.02 -5.00 41.35
N ARG A 657 0.88 -4.38 42.12
CA ARG A 657 2.30 -4.09 41.88
C ARG A 657 2.67 -3.08 40.80
N ASP A 658 1.88 -2.99 39.73
CA ASP A 658 2.07 -1.98 38.67
C ASP A 658 0.94 -0.95 38.68
N PHE A 659 0.48 -0.55 39.88
CA PHE A 659 -0.71 0.31 40.02
C PHE A 659 -0.37 1.79 39.89
N TYR A 660 -0.93 2.45 38.88
CA TYR A 660 -0.81 3.89 38.63
C TYR A 660 -1.98 4.37 37.76
N HIS A 661 -2.09 5.68 37.53
CA HIS A 661 -3.28 6.29 36.92
C HIS A 661 -3.64 5.78 35.52
N ASP A 662 -2.69 5.34 34.67
CA ASP A 662 -3.04 4.79 33.34
C ASP A 662 -3.75 3.42 33.43
N GLN A 663 -3.66 2.74 34.58
CA GLN A 663 -4.34 1.47 34.82
C GLN A 663 -5.75 1.65 35.36
N VAL A 664 -6.25 2.89 35.42
CA VAL A 664 -7.57 3.20 35.91
C VAL A 664 -8.37 3.97 34.87
N LEU A 665 -9.57 3.51 34.61
CA LEU A 665 -10.57 4.20 33.80
C LEU A 665 -11.76 4.62 34.67
N ALA A 666 -12.45 5.69 34.29
CA ALA A 666 -13.68 6.15 34.92
C ALA A 666 -14.80 6.37 33.89
N GLY A 667 -16.03 6.13 34.31
CA GLY A 667 -17.23 6.44 33.53
C GLY A 667 -18.47 6.41 34.42
N ASP A 668 -19.65 6.49 33.81
CA ASP A 668 -20.94 6.48 34.52
C ASP A 668 -21.14 5.22 35.37
N HIS A 669 -20.49 4.12 35.01
CA HIS A 669 -20.56 2.84 35.71
C HIS A 669 -19.67 2.75 36.96
N GLY A 670 -18.82 3.75 37.22
CA GLY A 670 -17.84 3.70 38.29
C GLY A 670 -16.39 3.74 37.79
N LEU A 671 -15.55 2.90 38.38
CA LEU A 671 -14.15 2.75 37.98
C LEU A 671 -13.94 1.43 37.23
N SER A 672 -12.90 1.38 36.40
CA SER A 672 -12.35 0.13 35.88
C SER A 672 -10.87 0.07 36.19
N VAL A 673 -10.37 -1.07 36.70
CA VAL A 673 -8.94 -1.29 36.97
C VAL A 673 -8.40 -2.32 36.00
N LEU A 674 -7.26 -2.01 35.38
CA LEU A 674 -6.63 -2.76 34.30
C LEU A 674 -5.31 -3.41 34.74
N ASP A 675 -4.81 -4.36 33.95
CA ASP A 675 -3.42 -4.86 33.97
C ASP A 675 -2.89 -5.53 35.26
N PHE A 676 -3.55 -6.60 35.71
CA PHE A 676 -3.10 -7.45 36.81
C PHE A 676 -1.94 -8.41 36.44
N ASP A 677 -1.15 -8.12 35.41
CA ASP A 677 -0.11 -9.03 34.92
C ASP A 677 0.94 -9.35 35.99
N ASP A 678 1.31 -8.35 36.80
CA ASP A 678 2.35 -8.43 37.83
C ASP A 678 1.80 -8.60 39.27
N ALA A 679 0.49 -8.76 39.41
CA ALA A 679 -0.17 -8.90 40.70
C ALA A 679 0.34 -10.13 41.48
N ALA A 680 0.55 -9.94 42.78
CA ALA A 680 1.18 -10.91 43.66
C ALA A 680 0.81 -10.64 45.12
N MET A 681 1.15 -11.57 46.01
CA MET A 681 1.15 -11.35 47.44
C MET A 681 2.35 -10.46 47.82
N THR A 682 2.11 -9.25 48.30
CA THR A 682 3.13 -8.27 48.71
C THR A 682 2.53 -7.25 49.68
N GLU A 683 3.37 -6.40 50.29
CA GLU A 683 2.93 -5.28 51.12
C GLU A 683 2.05 -4.29 50.32
N PRO A 684 0.83 -3.96 50.79
CA PRO A 684 -0.04 -2.94 50.19
C PRO A 684 0.63 -1.59 49.92
N ALA A 685 1.56 -1.18 50.78
CA ALA A 685 2.31 0.06 50.59
C ALA A 685 3.06 0.13 49.24
N VAL A 686 3.36 -1.00 48.58
CA VAL A 686 3.95 -1.02 47.22
C VAL A 686 3.02 -0.36 46.19
N ASP A 687 1.72 -0.67 46.21
CA ASP A 687 0.76 -0.08 45.27
C ASP A 687 0.53 1.39 45.55
N VAL A 688 0.45 1.75 46.83
CA VAL A 688 0.24 3.13 47.29
C VAL A 688 1.44 3.99 46.90
N ALA A 689 2.67 3.53 47.22
CA ALA A 689 3.92 4.17 46.83
C ALA A 689 4.02 4.33 45.31
N ASN A 690 3.62 3.30 44.54
CA ASN A 690 3.68 3.38 43.09
C ASN A 690 2.72 4.42 42.53
N PHE A 691 1.48 4.46 43.03
CA PHE A 691 0.50 5.46 42.61
C PHE A 691 0.95 6.88 42.97
N LEU A 692 1.41 7.09 44.20
CA LEU A 692 1.94 8.37 44.69
C LEU A 692 3.15 8.85 43.87
N GLY A 693 4.13 7.97 43.61
CA GLY A 693 5.28 8.27 42.78
C GLY A 693 4.89 8.67 41.35
N HIS A 694 3.87 8.02 40.78
CA HIS A 694 3.33 8.38 39.47
C HIS A 694 2.52 9.69 39.47
N LEU A 695 1.92 10.11 40.58
CA LEU A 695 1.34 11.46 40.71
C LEU A 695 2.42 12.54 40.80
N THR A 696 3.52 12.27 41.49
CA THR A 696 4.70 13.16 41.51
C THR A 696 5.26 13.33 40.10
N LEU A 697 5.42 12.22 39.36
CA LEU A 697 5.80 12.26 37.94
C LEU A 697 4.80 13.08 37.11
N LEU A 698 3.49 12.87 37.28
CA LEU A 698 2.45 13.57 36.53
C LEU A 698 2.50 15.09 36.76
N ALA A 699 2.78 15.52 38.00
CA ALA A 699 2.96 16.93 38.36
C ALA A 699 4.24 17.53 37.74
N LEU A 700 5.35 16.78 37.73
CA LEU A 700 6.60 17.22 37.10
C LEU A 700 6.46 17.37 35.58
N GLN A 701 5.69 16.48 34.95
CA GLN A 701 5.44 16.53 33.51
C GLN A 701 4.45 17.64 33.10
N ASN A 702 3.63 18.12 34.04
CA ASN A 702 2.61 19.14 33.80
C ASN A 702 2.70 20.26 34.86
N PRO A 703 3.65 21.21 34.72
CA PRO A 703 3.89 22.22 35.75
C PRO A 703 2.70 23.15 36.05
N GLY A 704 1.86 23.44 35.04
CA GLY A 704 0.67 24.28 35.20
C GLY A 704 -0.34 23.77 36.24
N PRO A 705 -0.87 22.54 36.08
CA PRO A 705 -1.81 21.93 37.04
C PRO A 705 -1.16 21.34 38.30
N ALA A 706 0.13 21.57 38.56
CA ALA A 706 0.87 20.88 39.63
C ALA A 706 0.25 21.07 41.03
N SER A 707 -0.41 22.20 41.31
CA SER A 707 -1.14 22.41 42.57
C SER A 707 -2.35 21.49 42.72
N GLY A 708 -3.12 21.28 41.65
CA GLY A 708 -4.26 20.36 41.62
C GLY A 708 -3.82 18.91 41.83
N VAL A 709 -2.74 18.50 41.17
CA VAL A 709 -2.18 17.14 41.34
C VAL A 709 -1.67 16.92 42.76
N ARG A 710 -1.09 17.94 43.43
CA ARG A 710 -0.71 17.85 44.85
C ARG A 710 -1.93 17.64 45.77
N ALA A 711 -3.05 18.31 45.51
CA ALA A 711 -4.28 18.10 46.27
C ALA A 711 -4.84 16.68 46.06
N VAL A 712 -4.85 16.20 44.82
CA VAL A 712 -5.23 14.81 44.47
C VAL A 712 -4.36 13.79 45.18
N ARG A 713 -3.04 14.02 45.20
CA ARG A 713 -2.07 13.18 45.91
C ARG A 713 -2.38 13.11 47.40
N ALA A 714 -2.57 14.26 48.05
CA ALA A 714 -2.90 14.32 49.47
C ALA A 714 -4.22 13.60 49.78
N ALA A 715 -5.25 13.81 48.96
CA ALA A 715 -6.56 13.16 49.12
C ALA A 715 -6.48 11.64 48.95
N PHE A 716 -5.71 11.14 47.98
CA PHE A 716 -5.48 9.70 47.81
C PHE A 716 -4.78 9.10 49.04
N GLU A 717 -3.69 9.72 49.50
CA GLU A 717 -2.91 9.23 50.64
C GLU A 717 -3.70 9.25 51.95
N GLU A 718 -4.38 10.36 52.23
CA GLU A 718 -5.25 10.51 53.41
C GLU A 718 -6.37 9.49 53.38
N ARG A 719 -7.06 9.34 52.25
CA ARG A 719 -8.14 8.38 52.12
C ARG A 719 -7.64 6.95 52.30
N TYR A 720 -6.50 6.60 51.72
CA TYR A 720 -5.94 5.27 51.86
C TYR A 720 -5.56 4.97 53.32
N ARG A 721 -4.89 5.88 54.02
CA ARG A 721 -4.55 5.74 55.45
C ARG A 721 -5.78 5.61 56.34
N CYS A 722 -6.86 6.33 56.03
CA CYS A 722 -8.14 6.18 56.72
C CYS A 722 -8.77 4.79 56.51
N LEU A 723 -8.52 4.14 55.37
CA LEU A 723 -9.05 2.81 55.04
C LEU A 723 -8.13 1.65 55.48
N ASP A 724 -6.85 1.91 55.68
CA ASP A 724 -5.84 0.96 56.17
C ASP A 724 -5.03 1.63 57.29
N ALA A 725 -5.59 1.61 58.50
CA ALA A 725 -4.93 2.22 59.68
C ALA A 725 -3.60 1.53 60.05
N ASP A 726 -3.37 0.32 59.54
CA ASP A 726 -2.17 -0.48 59.80
C ASP A 726 -1.05 -0.22 58.77
N ILE A 727 -1.23 0.70 57.82
CA ILE A 727 -0.16 1.03 56.87
C ILE A 727 0.94 1.83 57.57
N ASP A 728 2.17 1.33 57.52
CA ASP A 728 3.35 1.98 58.07
C ASP A 728 3.73 3.22 57.22
N PRO A 729 3.65 4.45 57.78
CA PRO A 729 3.98 5.67 57.05
C PRO A 729 5.47 5.79 56.69
N GLU A 730 6.37 5.22 57.50
CA GLU A 730 7.81 5.22 57.22
C GLU A 730 8.12 4.29 56.04
N LEU A 731 7.57 3.08 56.08
CA LEU A 731 7.70 2.13 54.96
C LEU A 731 7.10 2.68 53.67
N LEU A 732 5.96 3.37 53.73
CA LEU A 732 5.33 3.98 52.57
C LEU A 732 6.25 5.05 51.95
N ARG A 733 6.82 5.95 52.76
CA ARG A 733 7.78 6.96 52.28
C ARG A 733 9.02 6.32 51.67
N PHE A 734 9.55 5.28 52.32
CA PHE A 734 10.70 4.53 51.82
C PHE A 734 10.44 3.89 50.44
N LEU A 735 9.32 3.17 50.29
CA LEU A 735 8.94 2.54 49.02
C LEU A 735 8.61 3.56 47.94
N GLU A 736 8.06 4.71 48.31
CA GLU A 736 7.83 5.79 47.37
C GLU A 736 9.15 6.38 46.86
N GLY A 737 10.10 6.67 47.74
CA GLY A 737 11.43 7.10 47.37
C GLY A 737 12.11 6.10 46.42
N ALA A 738 12.09 4.82 46.76
CA ALA A 738 12.59 3.74 45.89
C ALA A 738 11.88 3.72 44.52
N THR A 739 10.57 3.99 44.49
CA THR A 739 9.80 4.09 43.24
C THR A 739 10.22 5.30 42.40
N LEU A 740 10.42 6.46 43.01
CA LEU A 740 10.86 7.67 42.31
C LEU A 740 12.26 7.48 41.70
N LEU A 741 13.17 6.82 42.43
CA LEU A 741 14.47 6.43 41.91
C LEU A 741 14.34 5.50 40.68
N ARG A 742 13.43 4.52 40.75
CA ARG A 742 13.11 3.65 39.60
C ARG A 742 12.55 4.44 38.42
N LEU A 743 11.67 5.41 38.66
CA LEU A 743 11.04 6.24 37.63
C LEU A 743 12.04 7.19 36.97
N ALA A 744 13.04 7.70 37.70
CA ALA A 744 14.10 8.54 37.16
C ALA A 744 14.86 7.83 36.01
N ASP A 745 15.26 6.57 36.18
CA ASP A 745 15.87 5.75 35.11
C ASP A 745 14.92 5.57 33.92
N ILE A 746 13.65 5.25 34.19
CA ILE A 746 12.66 4.97 33.13
C ILE A 746 12.37 6.20 32.26
N HIS A 747 12.36 7.39 32.86
CA HIS A 747 11.96 8.63 32.18
C HIS A 747 13.12 9.48 31.66
N LEU A 748 14.37 9.16 32.02
CA LEU A 748 15.57 9.87 31.56
C LEU A 748 15.66 9.97 30.03
N SER A 749 15.30 8.89 29.32
CA SER A 749 15.42 8.78 27.86
C SER A 749 14.28 9.44 27.06
N ARG A 750 13.34 10.13 27.73
CA ARG A 750 12.21 10.80 27.09
C ARG A 750 12.50 12.28 26.84
N ASP A 751 11.67 12.95 26.04
CA ASP A 751 11.74 14.40 25.84
C ASP A 751 11.61 15.14 27.18
N CYS A 752 12.49 16.12 27.42
CA CYS A 752 12.67 16.80 28.72
C CYS A 752 13.03 15.84 29.90
N GLY A 753 13.49 14.62 29.59
CA GLY A 753 13.67 13.53 30.54
C GLY A 753 14.70 13.80 31.63
N GLU A 754 15.74 14.59 31.35
CA GLU A 754 16.76 14.93 32.35
C GLU A 754 16.21 15.85 33.45
N ALA A 755 15.41 16.87 33.10
CA ALA A 755 14.79 17.76 34.09
C ALA A 755 13.77 17.02 34.96
N VAL A 756 12.99 16.12 34.35
CA VAL A 756 12.06 15.25 35.08
C VAL A 756 12.81 14.29 35.99
N ALA A 757 13.87 13.62 35.49
CA ALA A 757 14.69 12.72 36.27
C ALA A 757 15.37 13.43 37.45
N ALA A 758 15.87 14.65 37.27
CA ALA A 758 16.42 15.47 38.34
C ALA A 758 15.37 15.77 39.43
N GLY A 759 14.16 16.16 39.03
CA GLY A 759 13.05 16.40 39.96
C GLY A 759 12.62 15.14 40.72
N LEU A 760 12.60 13.98 40.06
CA LEU A 760 12.32 12.69 40.69
C LEU A 760 13.41 12.27 41.68
N LEU A 761 14.69 12.47 41.34
CA LEU A 761 15.81 12.18 42.23
C LEU A 761 15.82 13.09 43.46
N LEU A 762 15.48 14.37 43.31
CA LEU A 762 15.34 15.29 44.43
C LEU A 762 14.24 14.82 45.39
N ALA A 763 13.03 14.57 44.88
CA ALA A 763 11.92 14.08 45.68
C ALA A 763 12.20 12.69 46.29
N SER A 764 12.94 11.84 45.58
CA SER A 764 13.41 10.55 46.10
C SER A 764 14.33 10.72 47.30
N GLY A 765 15.31 11.63 47.22
CA GLY A 765 16.24 11.90 48.32
C GLY A 765 15.52 12.41 49.56
N GLU A 766 14.63 13.41 49.39
CA GLU A 766 13.84 13.98 50.48
C GLU A 766 12.99 12.93 51.22
N LEU A 767 12.35 12.03 50.48
CA LEU A 767 11.54 10.95 51.07
C LEU A 767 12.39 9.89 51.76
N LEU A 768 13.54 9.52 51.19
CA LEU A 768 14.44 8.50 51.74
C LEU A 768 15.24 9.01 52.96
N ASP A 769 15.53 10.31 53.03
CA ASP A 769 16.15 10.93 54.20
C ASP A 769 15.15 11.08 55.37
N ALA A 770 13.85 11.23 55.06
CA ALA A 770 12.76 11.39 56.04
C ALA A 770 12.04 10.07 56.41
N ALA A 771 12.38 8.98 55.75
CA ALA A 771 11.96 7.61 56.07
C ALA A 771 13.09 6.93 56.86
#